data_AF-A0A8U0MKJ1-F1
#
_entry.id   AF-A0A8U0MKJ1-F1
#
_cell.length_a   1.000
_cell.length_b   1.000
_cell.length_c   1.000
_cell.angle_alpha   90.00
_cell.angle_beta   90.00
_cell.angle_gamma   90.00
#
_symmetry.space_group_name_H-M   'P 1'
#
loop_
_entity.id
_entity.type
_entity.pdbx_description
1 polymer ?
#
loop_
_entity_poly.entity_id
_entity_poly.type
_entity_poly.pdbx_seq_one_letter_code
_entity_poly.pdbx_strand_id
1 'polypeptide(L)'
;MRGRSVVLWLFLALRTVLSGMEVRWCTTSDPEQQKCSDMSKAFQEAGIQPPVVCTQGTSVDHCIQLIAAREADAITLDGGAIYEAGKEHGLKPVVGEVYDQEVGTSYYAVAVVKRGSHVTINTLRGVKSCHTGINRTVGWNVPVGYLVESGRLSVMGCDVLKAVSDYFGGSCVPGAGETSYSESLCRLCRGNAAGEGVCDKSHLERYYDYSGAFRCLAEGAGDVAFVKHSTVLENTDGKTLPSWGQALLSRDFELLCRDGSRADVTEWRRCHLARVPAHAVVIRADADGSLMFRLLNEGQRLFNHESSSFQMFSSKAYGQKDLLFKDSTSELVPIATQTYEAWLGREYLHAMKGLLCDPNRLPHYLRWCVLSTPEIQKCGDMAVAFSRQRLKPEIQCVSAESPQHCMEWIQNGQIDAVTLKGEDIYTAGKKHGLVPAAGEHYAPEDNSNSYFVVAVVKRNSSYAFTLDELRGKRSCHSAFHSPAGWDIPVGALVQRGFIRPKDCDVLTAVSEFFSASCVPVNNAKNYPSPLCELCVGDEQGRNKCVGNSQERYYGYSGAFRCLAENAGDVAFVKHTTVFENTNGHNSEPWAAQLRSEDYELLCPNGARAEVSQFAACNLAQMPSHAVMVRPDTNIFTVYGLLDKAQDLFGDDHNKNGFKMFDSSNYHGQDLLFKDATIRAVPVGEKTTYRDWLGPAYVEALEGMLSQQCSAAPAPTPGLSLLLPALLLLLGLPAALLQPAL
;
A
#
# COMPACT_ATOMS: atom_id res chain seq x y z
N MET A 1 39.40 62.41 -20.42
CA MET A 1 38.15 61.63 -20.51
C MET A 1 38.39 60.20 -20.07
N ARG A 2 38.33 59.87 -18.76
CA ARG A 2 38.47 58.48 -18.27
C ARG A 2 37.81 58.22 -16.90
N GLY A 3 36.91 59.11 -16.46
CA GLY A 3 36.24 59.00 -15.15
C GLY A 3 34.74 58.68 -15.19
N ARG A 4 34.09 58.70 -16.37
CA ARG A 4 32.64 58.47 -16.51
C ARG A 4 32.23 57.01 -16.73
N SER A 5 33.17 56.12 -17.09
CA SER A 5 32.85 54.72 -17.42
C SER A 5 32.78 53.82 -16.17
N VAL A 6 33.64 54.04 -15.18
CA VAL A 6 33.72 53.20 -13.97
C VAL A 6 32.48 53.38 -13.07
N VAL A 7 31.94 54.59 -12.99
CA VAL A 7 30.70 54.86 -12.26
C VAL A 7 29.51 54.19 -12.95
N LEU A 8 29.46 54.18 -14.29
CA LEU A 8 28.41 53.50 -15.05
C LEU A 8 28.45 51.97 -14.86
N TRP A 9 29.65 51.39 -14.81
CA TRP A 9 29.85 49.95 -14.57
C TRP A 9 29.55 49.56 -13.11
N LEU A 10 29.86 50.42 -12.13
CA LEU A 10 29.44 50.22 -10.74
C LEU A 10 27.92 50.37 -10.59
N PHE A 11 27.25 51.30 -11.29
CA PHE A 11 25.79 51.40 -11.29
C PHE A 11 25.10 50.26 -12.04
N LEU A 12 25.70 49.72 -13.12
CA LEU A 12 25.20 48.51 -13.79
C LEU A 12 25.43 47.26 -12.95
N ALA A 13 26.59 47.12 -12.28
CA ALA A 13 26.89 46.01 -11.39
C ALA A 13 26.05 46.06 -10.10
N LEU A 14 25.75 47.26 -9.57
CA LEU A 14 24.81 47.43 -8.46
C LEU A 14 23.37 47.13 -8.88
N ARG A 15 22.98 47.45 -10.14
CA ARG A 15 21.67 47.07 -10.69
C ARG A 15 21.54 45.56 -10.94
N THR A 16 22.62 44.85 -11.26
CA THR A 16 22.57 43.39 -11.42
C THR A 16 22.58 42.62 -10.08
N VAL A 17 22.97 43.27 -8.97
CA VAL A 17 22.91 42.69 -7.62
C VAL A 17 21.61 43.10 -6.88
N LEU A 18 20.87 44.08 -7.40
CA LEU A 18 19.56 44.54 -6.92
C LEU A 18 18.39 44.05 -7.78
N SER A 19 18.49 42.88 -8.42
CA SER A 19 17.28 42.18 -8.84
C SER A 19 16.62 41.66 -7.57
N GLY A 20 15.80 42.50 -6.91
CA GLY A 20 14.93 42.05 -5.85
C GLY A 20 14.17 40.82 -6.36
N MET A 21 14.30 39.70 -5.66
CA MET A 21 13.64 38.45 -6.02
C MET A 21 12.13 38.65 -5.91
N GLU A 22 11.47 39.10 -6.98
CA GLU A 22 10.01 39.21 -7.01
C GLU A 22 9.35 37.82 -6.89
N VAL A 23 8.15 37.78 -6.31
CA VAL A 23 7.34 36.57 -6.22
C VAL A 23 6.23 36.65 -7.24
N ARG A 24 6.23 35.76 -8.24
CA ARG A 24 5.19 35.67 -9.25
C ARG A 24 4.08 34.72 -8.80
N TRP A 25 2.97 35.29 -8.33
CA TRP A 25 1.79 34.55 -7.92
C TRP A 25 0.94 34.17 -9.15
N CYS A 26 0.63 32.89 -9.31
CA CYS A 26 -0.22 32.43 -10.41
C CYS A 26 -1.70 32.54 -10.05
N THR A 27 -2.50 33.10 -10.93
CA THR A 27 -3.97 33.21 -10.78
C THR A 27 -4.66 32.45 -11.91
N THR A 28 -5.92 32.07 -11.71
CA THR A 28 -6.67 31.19 -12.62
C THR A 28 -7.89 31.85 -13.25
N SER A 29 -8.20 33.11 -12.88
CA SER A 29 -9.34 33.86 -13.41
C SER A 29 -9.11 35.37 -13.36
N ASP A 30 -9.88 36.13 -14.15
CA ASP A 30 -9.77 37.61 -14.16
C ASP A 30 -10.06 38.25 -12.78
N PRO A 31 -11.09 37.83 -12.02
CA PRO A 31 -11.32 38.38 -10.67
C PRO A 31 -10.19 38.02 -9.69
N GLU A 32 -9.60 36.84 -9.83
CA GLU A 32 -8.45 36.43 -9.03
C GLU A 32 -7.19 37.24 -9.38
N GLN A 33 -6.95 37.49 -10.67
CA GLN A 33 -5.89 38.38 -11.15
C GLN A 33 -6.06 39.81 -10.63
N GLN A 34 -7.31 40.32 -10.61
CA GLN A 34 -7.60 41.63 -10.04
C GLN A 34 -7.32 41.67 -8.53
N LYS A 35 -7.80 40.68 -7.76
CA LYS A 35 -7.50 40.58 -6.32
C LYS A 35 -6.00 40.48 -6.05
N CYS A 36 -5.27 39.71 -6.86
CA CYS A 36 -3.82 39.60 -6.76
C CYS A 36 -3.13 40.94 -7.01
N SER A 37 -3.60 41.70 -8.00
CA SER A 37 -3.04 43.01 -8.34
C SER A 37 -3.27 44.03 -7.21
N ASP A 38 -4.46 44.01 -6.60
CA ASP A 38 -4.77 44.83 -5.43
C ASP A 38 -3.95 44.42 -4.20
N MET A 39 -3.76 43.11 -3.98
CA MET A 39 -2.89 42.57 -2.94
C MET A 39 -1.44 43.02 -3.13
N SER A 40 -0.91 42.91 -4.36
CA SER A 40 0.42 43.36 -4.75
C SER A 40 0.62 44.84 -4.44
N LYS A 41 -0.35 45.68 -4.82
CA LYS A 41 -0.33 47.12 -4.54
C LYS A 41 -0.37 47.41 -3.04
N ALA A 42 -1.26 46.76 -2.28
CA ALA A 42 -1.35 46.94 -0.84
C ALA A 42 -0.05 46.53 -0.13
N PHE A 43 0.58 45.43 -0.56
CA PHE A 43 1.87 44.97 -0.02
C PHE A 43 2.98 45.98 -0.32
N GLN A 44 3.01 46.51 -1.55
CA GLN A 44 3.99 47.52 -1.94
C GLN A 44 3.82 48.83 -1.15
N GLU A 45 2.58 49.30 -0.95
CA GLU A 45 2.26 50.50 -0.16
C GLU A 45 2.62 50.33 1.32
N ALA A 46 2.47 49.12 1.87
CA ALA A 46 2.90 48.77 3.22
C ALA A 46 4.40 48.49 3.36
N GLY A 47 5.17 48.54 2.26
CA GLY A 47 6.61 48.29 2.25
C GLY A 47 7.01 46.83 2.46
N ILE A 48 6.09 45.89 2.24
CA ILE A 48 6.35 44.45 2.34
C ILE A 48 7.29 44.02 1.20
N GLN A 49 8.30 43.22 1.53
CA GLN A 49 9.29 42.71 0.58
C GLN A 49 9.39 41.17 0.65
N PRO A 50 9.63 40.48 -0.48
CA PRO A 50 9.79 41.01 -1.84
C PRO A 50 8.45 41.43 -2.49
N PRO A 51 8.48 42.19 -3.61
CA PRO A 51 7.27 42.54 -4.34
C PRO A 51 6.58 41.30 -4.92
N VAL A 52 5.25 41.32 -4.93
CA VAL A 52 4.41 40.28 -5.57
C VAL A 52 3.99 40.76 -6.95
N VAL A 53 4.11 39.89 -7.96
CA VAL A 53 3.62 40.12 -9.33
C VAL A 53 2.64 39.01 -9.67
N CYS A 54 1.63 39.30 -10.48
CA CYS A 54 0.55 38.36 -10.76
C CYS A 54 0.65 37.83 -12.19
N THR A 55 0.83 36.52 -12.35
CA THR A 55 0.84 35.82 -13.64
C THR A 55 -0.49 35.10 -13.82
N GLN A 56 -1.17 35.31 -14.94
CA GLN A 56 -2.46 34.67 -15.18
C GLN A 56 -2.29 33.36 -15.98
N GLY A 57 -2.70 32.25 -15.36
CA GLY A 57 -2.89 30.96 -16.02
C GLY A 57 -4.33 30.77 -16.49
N THR A 58 -4.53 29.74 -17.32
CA THR A 58 -5.87 29.37 -17.84
C THR A 58 -6.58 28.34 -16.98
N SER A 59 -5.84 27.67 -16.09
CA SER A 59 -6.33 26.66 -15.15
C SER A 59 -5.32 26.44 -14.03
N VAL A 60 -5.70 25.68 -13.02
CA VAL A 60 -4.80 25.20 -11.96
C VAL A 60 -3.63 24.41 -12.54
N ASP A 61 -3.90 23.47 -13.44
CA ASP A 61 -2.86 22.65 -14.10
C ASP A 61 -1.90 23.50 -14.92
N HIS A 62 -2.41 24.52 -15.63
CA HIS A 62 -1.56 25.44 -16.36
C HIS A 62 -0.68 26.23 -15.38
N CYS A 63 -1.20 26.69 -14.25
CA CYS A 63 -0.38 27.34 -13.23
C CYS A 63 0.70 26.40 -12.65
N ILE A 64 0.39 25.12 -12.41
CA ILE A 64 1.39 24.11 -12.00
C ILE A 64 2.50 23.98 -13.06
N GLN A 65 2.13 23.94 -14.34
CA GLN A 65 3.08 23.90 -15.46
C GLN A 65 3.93 25.17 -15.54
N LEU A 66 3.34 26.36 -15.38
CA LEU A 66 4.05 27.63 -15.36
C LEU A 66 5.05 27.69 -14.20
N ILE A 67 4.67 27.20 -13.02
CA ILE A 67 5.58 27.12 -11.86
C ILE A 67 6.73 26.16 -12.18
N ALA A 68 6.46 24.97 -12.71
CA ALA A 68 7.49 24.02 -13.10
C ALA A 68 8.43 24.59 -14.18
N ALA A 69 7.90 25.35 -15.14
CA ALA A 69 8.63 26.04 -16.20
C ALA A 69 9.38 27.32 -15.75
N ARG A 70 9.26 27.69 -14.46
CA ARG A 70 9.83 28.93 -13.88
C ARG A 70 9.23 30.22 -14.46
N GLU A 71 8.00 30.17 -14.96
CA GLU A 71 7.22 31.33 -15.44
C GLU A 71 6.32 31.92 -14.34
N ALA A 72 6.01 31.13 -13.32
CA ALA A 72 5.41 31.56 -12.05
C ALA A 72 6.19 30.96 -10.86
N ASP A 73 5.92 31.41 -9.65
CA ASP A 73 6.63 30.97 -8.44
C ASP A 73 5.74 30.28 -7.41
N ALA A 74 4.47 30.69 -7.28
CA ALA A 74 3.56 30.16 -6.26
C ALA A 74 2.10 30.12 -6.72
N ILE A 75 1.33 29.18 -6.15
CA ILE A 75 -0.13 29.09 -6.23
C ILE A 75 -0.67 28.36 -5.00
N THR A 76 -1.88 28.71 -4.55
CA THR A 76 -2.59 27.95 -3.50
C THR A 76 -3.38 26.81 -4.14
N LEU A 77 -3.17 25.58 -3.67
CA LEU A 77 -3.80 24.37 -4.19
C LEU A 77 -4.58 23.62 -3.11
N ASP A 78 -5.64 22.91 -3.52
CA ASP A 78 -6.30 21.91 -2.68
C ASP A 78 -5.51 20.60 -2.62
N GLY A 79 -5.89 19.68 -1.72
CA GLY A 79 -5.17 18.43 -1.51
C GLY A 79 -5.02 17.54 -2.75
N GLY A 80 -6.00 17.54 -3.67
CA GLY A 80 -5.92 16.80 -4.94
C GLY A 80 -4.88 17.40 -5.87
N ALA A 81 -4.96 18.71 -6.12
CA ALA A 81 -3.99 19.41 -6.96
C ALA A 81 -2.57 19.40 -6.36
N ILE A 82 -2.42 19.43 -5.03
CA ILE A 82 -1.12 19.25 -4.36
C ILE A 82 -0.52 17.87 -4.67
N TYR A 83 -1.34 16.82 -4.69
CA TYR A 83 -0.88 15.46 -5.02
C TYR A 83 -0.33 15.40 -6.45
N GLU A 84 -1.05 15.94 -7.42
CA GLU A 84 -0.63 15.96 -8.84
C GLU A 84 0.60 16.84 -9.05
N ALA A 85 0.62 18.04 -8.47
CA ALA A 85 1.74 18.96 -8.51
C ALA A 85 3.03 18.36 -7.90
N GLY A 86 2.90 17.65 -6.78
CA GLY A 86 4.03 16.99 -6.13
C GLY A 86 4.53 15.78 -6.92
N LYS A 87 3.61 14.92 -7.37
CA LYS A 87 3.93 13.67 -8.05
C LYS A 87 4.49 13.88 -9.47
N GLU A 88 3.84 14.72 -10.27
CA GLU A 88 4.15 14.85 -11.70
C GLU A 88 5.16 15.99 -11.97
N HIS A 89 5.20 17.01 -11.10
CA HIS A 89 6.02 18.21 -11.30
C HIS A 89 7.05 18.48 -10.19
N GLY A 90 7.09 17.66 -9.13
CA GLY A 90 8.04 17.82 -8.03
C GLY A 90 7.88 19.12 -7.25
N LEU A 91 6.66 19.69 -7.21
CA LEU A 91 6.37 20.89 -6.41
C LEU A 91 6.17 20.52 -4.94
N LYS A 92 6.43 21.47 -4.03
CA LYS A 92 6.31 21.27 -2.58
C LYS A 92 5.35 22.28 -1.94
N PRO A 93 4.49 21.84 -0.99
CA PRO A 93 3.69 22.75 -0.19
C PRO A 93 4.57 23.43 0.88
N VAL A 94 4.41 24.73 1.07
CA VAL A 94 5.25 25.54 1.99
C VAL A 94 4.48 26.33 3.03
N VAL A 95 3.24 26.74 2.73
CA VAL A 95 2.37 27.49 3.65
C VAL A 95 0.98 26.88 3.61
N GLY A 96 0.42 26.51 4.75
CA GLY A 96 -0.91 25.91 4.85
C GLY A 96 -1.96 26.91 5.35
N GLU A 97 -3.18 26.76 4.87
CA GLU A 97 -4.35 27.47 5.40
C GLU A 97 -4.84 26.85 6.72
N VAL A 98 -5.30 27.68 7.66
CA VAL A 98 -6.01 27.29 8.88
C VAL A 98 -7.44 27.80 8.78
N TYR A 99 -8.42 26.94 9.05
CA TYR A 99 -9.85 27.30 8.96
C TYR A 99 -10.53 27.42 10.32
N ASP A 100 -10.06 26.68 11.32
CA ASP A 100 -10.59 26.66 12.67
C ASP A 100 -9.46 26.38 13.66
N GLN A 101 -9.48 27.03 14.82
CA GLN A 101 -8.51 26.82 15.90
C GLN A 101 -8.58 25.40 16.49
N GLU A 102 -9.71 24.71 16.39
CA GLU A 102 -9.89 23.37 16.99
C GLU A 102 -9.26 22.24 16.14
N VAL A 103 -9.29 22.38 14.81
CA VAL A 103 -8.83 21.34 13.85
C VAL A 103 -7.58 21.78 13.07
N GLY A 104 -7.21 23.07 13.17
CA GLY A 104 -6.02 23.67 12.60
C GLY A 104 -6.03 23.67 11.08
N THR A 105 -5.00 23.05 10.50
CA THR A 105 -4.77 22.94 9.04
C THR A 105 -5.41 21.68 8.43
N SER A 106 -6.45 21.12 9.04
CA SER A 106 -7.05 19.88 8.55
C SER A 106 -8.49 19.70 8.97
N TYR A 107 -9.19 18.79 8.32
CA TYR A 107 -10.46 18.25 8.79
C TYR A 107 -10.55 16.76 8.48
N TYR A 108 -11.47 16.06 9.11
CA TYR A 108 -11.60 14.61 8.95
C TYR A 108 -12.80 14.27 8.08
N ALA A 109 -12.59 13.39 7.09
CA ALA A 109 -13.63 12.77 6.30
C ALA A 109 -14.18 11.54 7.04
N VAL A 110 -15.49 11.50 7.24
CA VAL A 110 -16.18 10.42 7.95
C VAL A 110 -17.35 9.88 7.14
N ALA A 111 -17.69 8.61 7.38
CA ALA A 111 -18.92 7.99 6.89
C ALA A 111 -19.89 7.87 8.06
N VAL A 112 -21.08 8.48 7.92
CA VAL A 112 -22.10 8.57 8.96
C VAL A 112 -23.28 7.70 8.58
N VAL A 113 -23.84 6.99 9.56
CA VAL A 113 -25.05 6.17 9.44
C VAL A 113 -26.00 6.48 10.59
N LYS A 114 -27.28 6.10 10.46
CA LYS A 114 -28.23 6.14 11.58
C LYS A 114 -27.90 5.04 12.61
N ARG A 115 -28.05 5.36 13.89
CA ARG A 115 -28.00 4.39 14.98
C ARG A 115 -29.12 3.36 14.78
N GLY A 116 -28.79 2.08 15.00
CA GLY A 116 -29.70 0.96 14.72
C GLY A 116 -29.65 0.39 13.29
N SER A 117 -28.93 1.03 12.36
CA SER A 117 -28.56 0.38 11.08
C SER A 117 -27.68 -0.84 11.34
N HIS A 118 -27.57 -1.78 10.39
CA HIS A 118 -26.57 -2.86 10.42
C HIS A 118 -25.38 -2.60 9.47
N VAL A 119 -25.38 -1.44 8.81
CA VAL A 119 -24.34 -1.07 7.85
C VAL A 119 -23.01 -0.83 8.58
N THR A 120 -21.96 -1.46 8.06
CA THR A 120 -20.55 -1.22 8.41
C THR A 120 -19.78 -0.79 7.16
N ILE A 121 -18.53 -0.37 7.30
CA ILE A 121 -17.69 -0.02 6.14
C ILE A 121 -17.51 -1.21 5.17
N ASN A 122 -17.67 -2.45 5.66
CA ASN A 122 -17.49 -3.68 4.89
C ASN A 122 -18.76 -4.12 4.13
N THR A 123 -19.91 -3.52 4.44
CA THR A 123 -21.22 -3.95 3.93
C THR A 123 -21.90 -2.84 3.12
N LEU A 124 -21.12 -1.98 2.46
CA LEU A 124 -21.64 -0.84 1.69
C LEU A 124 -22.17 -1.20 0.30
N ARG A 125 -21.89 -2.41 -0.19
CA ARG A 125 -22.41 -2.88 -1.48
C ARG A 125 -23.94 -2.96 -1.43
N GLY A 126 -24.61 -2.36 -2.42
CA GLY A 126 -26.06 -2.27 -2.52
C GLY A 126 -26.72 -1.25 -1.59
N VAL A 127 -25.95 -0.57 -0.73
CA VAL A 127 -26.47 0.45 0.20
C VAL A 127 -26.77 1.75 -0.55
N LYS A 128 -27.74 2.54 -0.09
CA LYS A 128 -28.03 3.87 -0.66
C LYS A 128 -27.09 4.92 -0.07
N SER A 129 -26.42 5.72 -0.89
CA SER A 129 -25.38 6.66 -0.43
C SER A 129 -25.67 8.13 -0.72
N CYS A 130 -25.23 9.00 0.19
CA CYS A 130 -25.33 10.46 0.09
C CYS A 130 -23.94 11.09 0.03
N HIS A 131 -23.68 11.88 -1.01
CA HIS A 131 -22.37 12.48 -1.28
C HIS A 131 -22.48 14.00 -1.36
N THR A 132 -21.44 14.72 -0.93
CA THR A 132 -21.42 16.20 -0.98
C THR A 132 -21.35 16.77 -2.41
N GLY A 133 -21.02 15.92 -3.39
CA GLY A 133 -20.87 16.27 -4.81
C GLY A 133 -19.68 15.56 -5.46
N ILE A 134 -19.75 15.37 -6.78
CA ILE A 134 -18.68 14.75 -7.58
C ILE A 134 -17.37 15.54 -7.50
N ASN A 135 -16.24 14.83 -7.47
CA ASN A 135 -14.88 15.38 -7.36
C ASN A 135 -14.64 16.26 -6.12
N ARG A 136 -15.45 16.11 -5.07
CA ARG A 136 -15.22 16.78 -3.78
C ARG A 136 -14.45 15.87 -2.83
N THR A 137 -13.58 16.48 -2.05
CA THR A 137 -12.62 15.75 -1.22
C THR A 137 -13.28 14.74 -0.28
N VAL A 138 -14.22 15.18 0.56
CA VAL A 138 -14.84 14.32 1.59
C VAL A 138 -15.99 13.48 1.06
N GLY A 139 -16.81 14.07 0.18
CA GLY A 139 -17.99 13.39 -0.33
C GLY A 139 -17.70 12.44 -1.48
N TRP A 140 -16.54 12.51 -2.13
CA TRP A 140 -16.21 11.69 -3.30
C TRP A 140 -14.80 11.12 -3.24
N ASN A 141 -13.78 11.98 -3.24
CA ASN A 141 -12.41 11.54 -3.50
C ASN A 141 -11.89 10.57 -2.42
N VAL A 142 -12.05 10.94 -1.14
CA VAL A 142 -11.66 10.09 -0.01
C VAL A 142 -12.48 8.80 0.04
N PRO A 143 -13.83 8.81 0.09
CA PRO A 143 -14.59 7.57 0.25
C PRO A 143 -14.44 6.63 -0.94
N VAL A 144 -14.52 7.14 -2.18
CA VAL A 144 -14.34 6.29 -3.37
C VAL A 144 -12.90 5.77 -3.44
N GLY A 145 -11.92 6.65 -3.24
CA GLY A 145 -10.50 6.28 -3.22
C GLY A 145 -10.18 5.20 -2.17
N TYR A 146 -10.68 5.36 -0.95
CA TYR A 146 -10.53 4.37 0.13
C TYR A 146 -11.23 3.04 -0.21
N LEU A 147 -12.43 3.07 -0.79
CA LEU A 147 -13.11 1.83 -1.18
C LEU A 147 -12.32 1.07 -2.26
N VAL A 148 -11.69 1.78 -3.20
CA VAL A 148 -10.83 1.17 -4.23
C VAL A 148 -9.53 0.65 -3.63
N GLU A 149 -8.81 1.47 -2.88
CA GLU A 149 -7.52 1.09 -2.29
C GLU A 149 -7.64 -0.10 -1.35
N SER A 150 -8.70 -0.10 -0.55
CA SER A 150 -8.96 -1.17 0.41
C SER A 150 -9.59 -2.41 -0.24
N GLY A 151 -9.78 -2.39 -1.57
CA GLY A 151 -10.24 -3.53 -2.36
C GLY A 151 -11.73 -3.83 -2.28
N ARG A 152 -12.51 -2.96 -1.63
CA ARG A 152 -13.97 -3.10 -1.49
C ARG A 152 -14.69 -2.76 -2.80
N LEU A 153 -14.11 -1.88 -3.61
CA LEU A 153 -14.61 -1.43 -4.90
C LEU A 153 -13.57 -1.71 -6.00
N SER A 154 -13.88 -2.63 -6.91
CA SER A 154 -13.05 -2.91 -8.07
C SER A 154 -13.36 -1.96 -9.23
N VAL A 155 -12.32 -1.39 -9.85
CA VAL A 155 -12.43 -0.46 -10.98
C VAL A 155 -11.76 -1.06 -12.20
N MET A 156 -12.55 -1.40 -13.22
CA MET A 156 -12.05 -1.87 -14.50
C MET A 156 -11.87 -0.69 -15.45
N GLY A 157 -10.73 -0.63 -16.15
CA GLY A 157 -10.50 0.35 -17.22
C GLY A 157 -10.61 1.83 -16.81
N CYS A 158 -10.39 2.14 -15.53
CA CYS A 158 -10.53 3.50 -14.97
C CYS A 158 -11.92 4.12 -15.04
N ASP A 159 -12.98 3.34 -15.26
CA ASP A 159 -14.35 3.85 -15.17
C ASP A 159 -14.86 3.82 -13.73
N VAL A 160 -14.37 4.79 -12.93
CA VAL A 160 -14.75 4.93 -11.51
C VAL A 160 -16.24 5.20 -11.35
N LEU A 161 -16.84 5.99 -12.26
CA LEU A 161 -18.27 6.32 -12.19
C LEU A 161 -19.14 5.08 -12.37
N LYS A 162 -18.79 4.23 -13.33
CA LYS A 162 -19.43 2.92 -13.49
C LYS A 162 -19.31 2.07 -12.24
N ALA A 163 -18.10 1.95 -11.71
CA ALA A 163 -17.84 1.12 -10.54
C ALA A 163 -18.69 1.56 -9.35
N VAL A 164 -18.73 2.86 -9.06
CA VAL A 164 -19.54 3.44 -7.97
C VAL A 164 -21.04 3.23 -8.23
N SER A 165 -21.49 3.47 -9.47
CA SER A 165 -22.89 3.27 -9.90
C SER A 165 -23.37 1.84 -9.71
N ASP A 166 -22.51 0.85 -9.99
CA ASP A 166 -22.80 -0.58 -9.84
C ASP A 166 -22.65 -1.06 -8.39
N TYR A 167 -21.86 -0.35 -7.57
CA TYR A 167 -21.57 -0.74 -6.19
C TYR A 167 -22.67 -0.35 -5.21
N PHE A 168 -23.18 0.88 -5.28
CA PHE A 168 -24.27 1.34 -4.42
C PHE A 168 -25.64 1.02 -5.03
N GLY A 169 -26.65 0.83 -4.18
CA GLY A 169 -28.02 0.56 -4.64
C GLY A 169 -28.72 1.78 -5.25
N GLY A 170 -28.10 2.95 -5.15
CA GLY A 170 -28.56 4.24 -5.65
C GLY A 170 -27.92 5.35 -4.82
N SER A 171 -27.68 6.50 -5.42
CA SER A 171 -26.95 7.58 -4.76
C SER A 171 -27.57 8.94 -5.01
N CYS A 172 -27.22 9.91 -4.16
CA CYS A 172 -27.24 11.32 -4.56
C CYS A 172 -25.81 11.84 -4.63
N VAL A 173 -25.34 12.07 -5.86
CA VAL A 173 -24.01 12.62 -6.20
C VAL A 173 -24.21 13.89 -7.02
N PRO A 174 -24.42 15.05 -6.38
CA PRO A 174 -24.57 16.33 -7.05
C PRO A 174 -23.44 16.61 -8.06
N GLY A 175 -23.79 17.03 -9.27
CA GLY A 175 -22.90 17.24 -10.41
C GLY A 175 -22.72 16.02 -11.33
N ALA A 176 -23.34 14.88 -11.03
CA ALA A 176 -23.29 13.70 -11.89
C ALA A 176 -24.38 13.68 -12.99
N GLY A 177 -25.18 14.74 -13.12
CA GLY A 177 -26.35 14.79 -14.00
C GLY A 177 -26.06 14.59 -15.49
N GLU A 178 -24.94 15.11 -15.99
CA GLU A 178 -24.52 14.97 -17.40
C GLU A 178 -23.70 13.70 -17.68
N THR A 179 -23.45 12.88 -16.66
CA THR A 179 -22.67 11.65 -16.81
C THR A 179 -23.53 10.52 -17.39
N SER A 180 -22.89 9.53 -18.01
CA SER A 180 -23.56 8.34 -18.54
C SER A 180 -24.22 7.46 -17.45
N TYR A 181 -23.97 7.75 -16.17
CA TYR A 181 -24.45 6.98 -15.02
C TYR A 181 -25.39 7.79 -14.11
N SER A 182 -25.95 8.89 -14.63
CA SER A 182 -26.83 9.80 -13.88
C SER A 182 -28.05 9.10 -13.28
N GLU A 183 -28.60 8.06 -13.92
CA GLU A 183 -29.76 7.33 -13.39
C GLU A 183 -29.50 6.73 -12.01
N SER A 184 -28.34 6.11 -11.78
CA SER A 184 -27.97 5.55 -10.47
C SER A 184 -27.42 6.63 -9.53
N LEU A 185 -26.51 7.47 -10.04
CA LEU A 185 -25.77 8.44 -9.23
C LEU A 185 -26.62 9.64 -8.77
N CYS A 186 -27.70 9.95 -9.48
CA CYS A 186 -28.64 11.01 -9.11
C CYS A 186 -29.98 10.47 -8.58
N ARG A 187 -30.14 9.15 -8.44
CA ARG A 187 -31.40 8.48 -8.09
C ARG A 187 -32.06 9.03 -6.81
N LEU A 188 -31.23 9.40 -5.82
CA LEU A 188 -31.70 9.89 -4.52
C LEU A 188 -31.80 11.42 -4.43
N CYS A 189 -31.25 12.14 -5.41
CA CYS A 189 -31.31 13.60 -5.45
C CYS A 189 -32.74 14.09 -5.70
N ARG A 190 -33.09 15.30 -5.23
CA ARG A 190 -34.47 15.78 -5.20
C ARG A 190 -34.69 17.16 -5.81
N GLY A 191 -33.63 17.94 -6.01
CA GLY A 191 -33.74 19.33 -6.41
C GLY A 191 -34.28 20.23 -5.30
N ASN A 192 -34.80 21.37 -5.70
CA ASN A 192 -35.42 22.35 -4.81
C ASN A 192 -36.85 21.93 -4.41
N ALA A 193 -37.60 22.81 -3.72
CA ALA A 193 -38.97 22.52 -3.32
C ALA A 193 -39.95 22.30 -4.51
N ALA A 194 -39.62 22.82 -5.69
CA ALA A 194 -40.38 22.61 -6.93
C ALA A 194 -39.89 21.39 -7.74
N GLY A 195 -38.85 20.69 -7.28
CA GLY A 195 -38.22 19.59 -8.00
C GLY A 195 -37.32 20.03 -9.16
N GLU A 196 -36.91 21.29 -9.20
CA GLU A 196 -35.98 21.81 -10.21
C GLU A 196 -34.53 21.71 -9.72
N GLY A 197 -33.57 21.63 -10.64
CA GLY A 197 -32.14 21.53 -10.30
C GLY A 197 -31.76 20.21 -9.63
N VAL A 198 -32.46 19.12 -9.94
CA VAL A 198 -32.15 17.78 -9.41
C VAL A 198 -30.72 17.40 -9.78
N CYS A 199 -29.95 16.98 -8.78
CA CYS A 199 -28.55 16.58 -8.93
C CYS A 199 -27.62 17.69 -9.44
N ASP A 200 -28.05 18.95 -9.39
CA ASP A 200 -27.19 20.09 -9.72
C ASP A 200 -26.07 20.22 -8.66
N LYS A 201 -24.88 20.65 -9.08
CA LYS A 201 -23.74 20.91 -8.18
C LYS A 201 -23.88 22.30 -7.54
N SER A 202 -25.07 22.61 -7.04
CA SER A 202 -25.41 23.90 -6.45
C SER A 202 -26.42 23.73 -5.31
N HIS A 203 -26.65 24.79 -4.54
CA HIS A 203 -27.65 24.78 -3.46
C HIS A 203 -29.11 24.72 -3.97
N LEU A 204 -29.36 24.70 -5.28
CA LEU A 204 -30.67 24.33 -5.81
C LEU A 204 -31.00 22.87 -5.49
N GLU A 205 -30.01 21.98 -5.54
CA GLU A 205 -30.15 20.61 -5.03
C GLU A 205 -30.09 20.63 -3.49
N ARG A 206 -31.18 20.25 -2.84
CA ARG A 206 -31.26 20.28 -1.38
C ARG A 206 -30.31 19.32 -0.66
N TYR A 207 -29.84 18.28 -1.36
CA TYR A 207 -28.85 17.32 -0.86
C TYR A 207 -27.40 17.68 -1.24
N TYR A 208 -27.16 18.89 -1.76
CA TYR A 208 -25.83 19.38 -2.05
C TYR A 208 -25.05 19.78 -0.79
N ASP A 209 -23.72 19.60 -0.86
CA ASP A 209 -22.76 19.96 0.19
C ASP A 209 -22.89 19.14 1.49
N TYR A 210 -22.08 19.47 2.51
CA TYR A 210 -22.01 18.72 3.76
C TYR A 210 -23.38 18.58 4.44
N SER A 211 -24.07 19.70 4.66
CA SER A 211 -25.40 19.69 5.28
C SER A 211 -26.44 18.97 4.41
N GLY A 212 -26.39 19.10 3.09
CA GLY A 212 -27.31 18.41 2.20
C GLY A 212 -27.08 16.90 2.15
N ALA A 213 -25.84 16.45 2.11
CA ALA A 213 -25.51 15.02 2.17
C ALA A 213 -25.94 14.40 3.51
N PHE A 214 -25.74 15.11 4.63
CA PHE A 214 -26.27 14.69 5.93
C PHE A 214 -27.81 14.71 5.96
N ARG A 215 -28.45 15.71 5.36
CA ARG A 215 -29.91 15.78 5.20
C ARG A 215 -30.47 14.59 4.43
N CYS A 216 -29.80 14.16 3.36
CA CYS A 216 -30.16 12.98 2.57
C CYS A 216 -30.20 11.70 3.43
N LEU A 217 -29.25 11.54 4.36
CA LEU A 217 -29.28 10.47 5.36
C LEU A 217 -30.41 10.68 6.37
N ALA A 218 -30.53 11.88 6.95
CA ALA A 218 -31.51 12.18 7.98
C ALA A 218 -32.96 11.96 7.51
N GLU A 219 -33.30 12.41 6.28
CA GLU A 219 -34.62 12.20 5.65
C GLU A 219 -34.84 10.75 5.19
N GLY A 220 -33.83 9.87 5.31
CA GLY A 220 -33.95 8.44 4.97
C GLY A 220 -33.88 8.14 3.46
N ALA A 221 -33.48 9.12 2.64
CA ALA A 221 -33.25 8.90 1.23
C ALA A 221 -32.06 7.95 1.03
N GLY A 222 -30.94 8.21 1.70
CA GLY A 222 -29.79 7.31 1.78
C GLY A 222 -29.61 6.69 3.18
N ASP A 223 -28.76 5.67 3.24
CA ASP A 223 -28.46 4.90 4.44
C ASP A 223 -27.06 5.22 5.00
N VAL A 224 -26.18 5.81 4.18
CA VAL A 224 -24.85 6.33 4.56
C VAL A 224 -24.61 7.70 3.95
N ALA A 225 -23.98 8.61 4.70
CA ALA A 225 -23.53 9.92 4.21
C ALA A 225 -22.02 10.11 4.41
N PHE A 226 -21.33 10.59 3.37
CA PHE A 226 -19.91 10.93 3.43
C PHE A 226 -19.74 12.43 3.63
N VAL A 227 -19.35 12.83 4.84
CA VAL A 227 -19.34 14.24 5.30
C VAL A 227 -18.15 14.52 6.22
N LYS A 228 -17.98 15.78 6.64
CA LYS A 228 -16.94 16.14 7.61
C LYS A 228 -17.34 15.68 9.01
N HIS A 229 -16.36 15.42 9.85
CA HIS A 229 -16.56 15.08 11.26
C HIS A 229 -17.45 16.06 12.04
N SER A 230 -17.39 17.36 11.74
CA SER A 230 -18.19 18.39 12.41
C SER A 230 -19.66 18.45 11.95
N THR A 231 -19.97 17.91 10.76
CA THR A 231 -21.26 18.13 10.09
C THR A 231 -22.46 17.65 10.91
N VAL A 232 -22.33 16.54 11.63
CA VAL A 232 -23.42 16.05 12.49
C VAL A 232 -23.72 17.07 13.59
N LEU A 233 -22.70 17.49 14.35
CA LEU A 233 -22.81 18.43 15.47
C LEU A 233 -23.22 19.85 15.07
N GLU A 234 -23.03 20.21 13.80
CA GLU A 234 -23.49 21.46 13.19
C GLU A 234 -24.98 21.43 12.80
N ASN A 235 -25.56 20.24 12.60
CA ASN A 235 -26.92 20.07 12.09
C ASN A 235 -27.84 19.31 13.06
N THR A 236 -27.40 19.04 14.29
CA THR A 236 -28.18 18.39 15.37
C THR A 236 -28.21 19.23 16.64
N ASP A 237 -28.88 18.72 17.69
CA ASP A 237 -28.85 19.26 19.05
C ASP A 237 -29.22 20.75 19.13
N GLY A 238 -30.31 21.11 18.44
CA GLY A 238 -30.85 22.47 18.40
C GLY A 238 -30.27 23.37 17.31
N LYS A 239 -29.31 22.87 16.51
CA LYS A 239 -28.73 23.60 15.36
C LYS A 239 -29.32 23.19 14.00
N THR A 240 -30.23 22.20 13.98
CA THR A 240 -30.89 21.77 12.75
C THR A 240 -31.64 22.94 12.11
N LEU A 241 -31.47 23.13 10.81
CA LEU A 241 -32.16 24.19 10.08
C LEU A 241 -33.68 24.00 10.17
N PRO A 242 -34.46 25.07 10.46
CA PRO A 242 -35.93 24.97 10.56
C PRO A 242 -36.59 24.39 9.30
N SER A 243 -35.99 24.60 8.13
CA SER A 243 -36.46 24.10 6.84
C SER A 243 -36.40 22.57 6.68
N TRP A 244 -35.84 21.86 7.66
CA TRP A 244 -35.80 20.40 7.67
C TRP A 244 -37.02 19.81 8.38
N GLY A 245 -37.76 20.62 9.15
CA GLY A 245 -39.02 20.21 9.77
C GLY A 245 -38.90 19.18 10.89
N GLN A 246 -37.69 18.82 11.31
CA GLN A 246 -37.43 17.84 12.38
C GLN A 246 -36.23 18.27 13.22
N ALA A 247 -36.35 18.17 14.55
CA ALA A 247 -35.21 18.29 15.46
C ALA A 247 -34.44 16.97 15.48
N LEU A 248 -33.16 17.01 15.11
CA LEU A 248 -32.29 15.84 15.08
C LEU A 248 -31.37 15.84 16.31
N LEU A 249 -31.10 14.66 16.89
CA LEU A 249 -30.14 14.50 17.97
C LEU A 249 -28.86 13.83 17.45
N SER A 250 -27.69 14.30 17.88
CA SER A 250 -26.40 13.72 17.46
C SER A 250 -26.29 12.23 17.81
N ARG A 251 -26.86 11.85 18.96
CA ARG A 251 -26.88 10.46 19.46
C ARG A 251 -27.59 9.47 18.53
N ASP A 252 -28.41 9.95 17.61
CA ASP A 252 -29.15 9.09 16.66
C ASP A 252 -28.29 8.67 15.46
N PHE A 253 -27.02 9.06 15.44
CA PHE A 253 -26.06 8.78 14.37
C PHE A 253 -24.78 8.18 14.93
N GLU A 254 -24.07 7.43 14.07
CA GLU A 254 -22.80 6.76 14.38
C GLU A 254 -21.85 6.85 13.18
N LEU A 255 -20.56 6.73 13.44
CA LEU A 255 -19.49 6.70 12.44
C LEU A 255 -19.16 5.27 12.03
N LEU A 256 -18.79 5.08 10.77
CA LEU A 256 -18.19 3.83 10.28
C LEU A 256 -16.67 3.94 10.32
N CYS A 257 -16.03 3.01 11.03
CA CYS A 257 -14.58 3.00 11.20
C CYS A 257 -13.91 2.09 10.18
N ARG A 258 -12.64 2.37 9.83
CA ARG A 258 -11.87 1.59 8.84
C ARG A 258 -11.67 0.13 9.22
N ASP A 259 -11.67 -0.17 10.51
CA ASP A 259 -11.53 -1.53 11.08
C ASP A 259 -12.82 -2.37 10.99
N GLY A 260 -13.91 -1.81 10.45
CA GLY A 260 -15.22 -2.48 10.36
C GLY A 260 -16.12 -2.22 11.57
N SER A 261 -15.61 -1.60 12.63
CA SER A 261 -16.39 -1.22 13.80
C SER A 261 -17.21 0.07 13.54
N ARG A 262 -17.99 0.44 14.56
CA ARG A 262 -18.74 1.69 14.61
C ARG A 262 -18.40 2.42 15.89
N ALA A 263 -18.41 3.73 15.82
CA ALA A 263 -18.13 4.58 16.97
C ALA A 263 -19.13 5.74 17.06
N ASP A 264 -19.18 6.37 18.24
CA ASP A 264 -19.96 7.59 18.43
C ASP A 264 -19.42 8.74 17.55
N VAL A 265 -20.29 9.69 17.19
CA VAL A 265 -19.91 10.85 16.36
C VAL A 265 -18.85 11.72 17.00
N THR A 266 -18.68 11.65 18.32
CA THR A 266 -17.62 12.35 19.06
C THR A 266 -16.24 11.68 18.94
N GLU A 267 -16.16 10.41 18.56
CA GLU A 267 -14.90 9.64 18.43
C GLU A 267 -14.22 9.77 17.06
N TRP A 268 -14.55 10.81 16.29
CA TRP A 268 -14.03 11.01 14.92
C TRP A 268 -12.50 11.02 14.82
N ARG A 269 -11.77 11.40 15.88
CA ARG A 269 -10.29 11.34 15.92
C ARG A 269 -9.76 9.92 15.77
N ARG A 270 -10.50 8.91 16.27
CA ARG A 270 -10.16 7.49 16.14
C ARG A 270 -10.90 6.84 14.96
N CYS A 271 -12.09 7.31 14.65
CA CYS A 271 -12.97 6.73 13.64
C CYS A 271 -13.20 7.70 12.47
N HIS A 272 -12.32 7.66 11.47
CA HIS A 272 -12.41 8.44 10.24
C HIS A 272 -11.86 7.65 9.05
N LEU A 273 -12.17 8.10 7.83
CA LEU A 273 -11.66 7.50 6.60
C LEU A 273 -10.29 8.07 6.22
N ALA A 274 -10.16 9.38 6.31
CA ALA A 274 -8.88 10.06 6.12
C ALA A 274 -8.87 11.42 6.85
N ARG A 275 -7.71 11.79 7.38
CA ARG A 275 -7.40 13.19 7.64
C ARG A 275 -7.18 13.91 6.31
N VAL A 276 -7.97 14.95 6.07
CA VAL A 276 -7.89 15.79 4.88
C VAL A 276 -7.14 17.07 5.22
N PRO A 277 -6.03 17.37 4.53
CA PRO A 277 -5.28 18.59 4.75
C PRO A 277 -6.04 19.82 4.23
N ALA A 278 -5.75 20.96 4.81
CA ALA A 278 -6.13 22.25 4.25
C ALA A 278 -5.37 22.52 2.94
N HIS A 279 -5.82 23.56 2.22
CA HIS A 279 -5.10 24.03 1.05
C HIS A 279 -3.72 24.53 1.46
N ALA A 280 -2.79 24.50 0.52
CA ALA A 280 -1.45 25.00 0.75
C ALA A 280 -0.92 25.75 -0.47
N VAL A 281 -0.10 26.76 -0.20
CA VAL A 281 0.74 27.42 -1.19
C VAL A 281 1.83 26.45 -1.58
N VAL A 282 1.89 26.11 -2.87
CA VAL A 282 2.93 25.26 -3.45
C VAL A 282 3.92 26.10 -4.24
N ILE A 283 5.18 25.68 -4.19
CA ILE A 283 6.29 26.28 -4.94
C ILE A 283 7.20 25.17 -5.48
N ARG A 284 8.19 25.53 -6.31
CA ARG A 284 9.21 24.57 -6.76
C ARG A 284 10.09 24.05 -5.62
N ALA A 285 10.58 22.82 -5.76
CA ALA A 285 11.47 22.21 -4.76
C ALA A 285 12.73 23.04 -4.46
N ASP A 286 13.30 23.72 -5.45
CA ASP A 286 14.50 24.56 -5.33
C ASP A 286 14.23 25.98 -4.80
N ALA A 287 12.96 26.38 -4.64
CA ALA A 287 12.59 27.70 -4.11
C ALA A 287 12.56 27.75 -2.57
N ASP A 288 12.76 28.95 -2.01
CA ASP A 288 12.78 29.18 -0.56
C ASP A 288 11.37 29.31 0.02
N GLY A 289 10.91 28.27 0.73
CA GLY A 289 9.61 28.27 1.40
C GLY A 289 9.52 29.22 2.60
N SER A 290 10.66 29.52 3.25
CA SER A 290 10.69 30.44 4.40
C SER A 290 10.49 31.89 3.96
N LEU A 291 11.02 32.24 2.79
CA LEU A 291 10.76 33.53 2.15
C LEU A 291 9.26 33.71 1.86
N MET A 292 8.63 32.68 1.26
CA MET A 292 7.21 32.70 0.95
C MET A 292 6.35 32.86 2.21
N PHE A 293 6.65 32.11 3.27
CA PHE A 293 5.95 32.25 4.54
C PHE A 293 6.12 33.64 5.16
N ARG A 294 7.34 34.20 5.16
CA ARG A 294 7.58 35.53 5.72
C ARG A 294 6.76 36.61 5.02
N LEU A 295 6.79 36.61 3.68
CA LEU A 295 6.01 37.50 2.83
C LEU A 295 4.51 37.44 3.17
N LEU A 296 3.95 36.23 3.18
CA LEU A 296 2.52 36.02 3.46
C LEU A 296 2.17 36.32 4.92
N ASN A 297 3.08 36.06 5.86
CA ASN A 297 2.86 36.30 7.28
C ASN A 297 2.86 37.80 7.63
N GLU A 298 3.72 38.60 6.97
CA GLU A 298 3.66 40.06 7.09
C GLU A 298 2.33 40.60 6.50
N GLY A 299 1.92 40.08 5.35
CA GLY A 299 0.64 40.40 4.72
C GLY A 299 -0.55 40.10 5.63
N GLN A 300 -0.66 38.88 6.14
CA GLN A 300 -1.81 38.50 6.98
C GLN A 300 -1.86 39.32 8.28
N ARG A 301 -0.71 39.68 8.88
CA ARG A 301 -0.70 40.49 10.11
C ARG A 301 -1.22 41.91 9.90
N LEU A 302 -1.08 42.45 8.68
CA LEU A 302 -1.51 43.81 8.35
C LEU A 302 -2.91 43.85 7.73
N PHE A 303 -3.32 42.79 7.02
CA PHE A 303 -4.49 42.79 6.14
C PHE A 303 -5.58 41.77 6.51
N ASN A 304 -5.58 41.25 7.75
CA ASN A 304 -6.57 40.29 8.26
C ASN A 304 -7.48 40.89 9.37
N HIS A 305 -7.65 42.21 9.40
CA HIS A 305 -8.52 42.91 10.35
C HIS A 305 -9.55 43.75 9.60
N GLU A 306 -10.80 43.85 10.07
CA GLU A 306 -11.89 44.50 9.32
C GLU A 306 -11.62 45.95 8.87
N SER A 307 -10.72 46.67 9.54
CA SER A 307 -10.35 48.05 9.22
C SER A 307 -9.17 48.20 8.25
N SER A 308 -8.60 47.12 7.73
CA SER A 308 -7.45 47.19 6.81
C SER A 308 -7.86 47.64 5.41
N SER A 309 -6.95 48.33 4.71
CA SER A 309 -7.15 48.82 3.34
C SER A 309 -7.35 47.70 2.31
N PHE A 310 -6.91 46.50 2.64
CA PHE A 310 -7.08 45.28 1.88
C PHE A 310 -7.45 44.13 2.82
N GLN A 311 -8.31 43.22 2.37
CA GLN A 311 -8.73 42.03 3.12
C GLN A 311 -8.14 40.79 2.44
N MET A 312 -7.13 40.18 3.04
CA MET A 312 -6.35 39.11 2.38
C MET A 312 -7.21 37.87 2.05
N PHE A 313 -8.03 37.43 3.00
CA PHE A 313 -8.84 36.22 2.82
C PHE A 313 -10.23 36.49 2.23
N SER A 314 -10.80 37.69 2.40
CA SER A 314 -12.13 38.01 1.85
C SER A 314 -12.11 38.23 0.34
N SER A 315 -13.01 37.56 -0.39
CA SER A 315 -13.18 37.75 -1.85
C SER A 315 -14.43 38.56 -2.22
N LYS A 316 -15.20 39.01 -1.23
CA LYS A 316 -16.51 39.68 -1.41
C LYS A 316 -16.49 40.87 -2.37
N ALA A 317 -15.41 41.65 -2.38
CA ALA A 317 -15.26 42.84 -3.22
C ALA A 317 -15.19 42.54 -4.74
N TYR A 318 -14.85 41.30 -5.10
CA TYR A 318 -14.57 40.88 -6.48
C TYR A 318 -15.71 40.08 -7.11
N GLY A 319 -16.85 39.96 -6.43
CA GLY A 319 -18.04 39.27 -6.94
C GLY A 319 -17.90 37.74 -7.03
N GLN A 320 -16.82 37.16 -6.49
CA GLN A 320 -16.58 35.72 -6.43
C GLN A 320 -16.11 35.30 -5.01
N LYS A 321 -15.83 34.00 -4.82
CA LYS A 321 -15.39 33.41 -3.55
C LYS A 321 -14.06 32.69 -3.72
N ASP A 322 -13.33 32.55 -2.62
CA ASP A 322 -12.11 31.75 -2.53
C ASP A 322 -11.03 32.16 -3.56
N LEU A 323 -10.87 33.46 -3.82
CA LEU A 323 -9.86 33.99 -4.74
C LEU A 323 -8.50 34.06 -4.03
N LEU A 324 -7.45 33.46 -4.60
CA LEU A 324 -6.10 33.27 -4.05
C LEU A 324 -6.00 32.35 -2.84
N PHE A 325 -6.89 32.55 -1.86
CA PHE A 325 -7.02 31.79 -0.63
C PHE A 325 -8.49 31.53 -0.36
N LYS A 326 -8.80 30.51 0.44
CA LYS A 326 -10.17 30.32 0.89
C LYS A 326 -10.65 31.48 1.76
N ASP A 327 -11.90 31.89 1.55
CA ASP A 327 -12.53 32.95 2.35
C ASP A 327 -12.67 32.54 3.83
N SER A 328 -12.71 31.23 4.10
CA SER A 328 -12.74 30.66 5.45
C SER A 328 -11.38 30.60 6.15
N THR A 329 -10.30 31.05 5.51
CA THR A 329 -8.97 31.04 6.10
C THR A 329 -8.89 32.06 7.22
N SER A 330 -8.51 31.63 8.42
CA SER A 330 -8.27 32.51 9.57
C SER A 330 -6.80 32.88 9.71
N GLU A 331 -5.90 31.97 9.32
CA GLU A 331 -4.45 32.13 9.47
C GLU A 331 -3.71 31.29 8.40
N LEU A 332 -2.54 31.77 7.98
CA LEU A 332 -1.56 31.01 7.20
C LEU A 332 -0.40 30.59 8.11
N VAL A 333 -0.01 29.31 8.06
CA VAL A 333 1.04 28.74 8.92
C VAL A 333 2.15 28.07 8.11
N PRO A 334 3.41 28.05 8.60
CA PRO A 334 4.51 27.44 7.88
C PRO A 334 4.43 25.91 7.94
N ILE A 335 4.78 25.24 6.84
CA ILE A 335 4.86 23.79 6.78
C ILE A 335 6.28 23.34 7.12
N ALA A 336 6.43 22.56 8.19
CA ALA A 336 7.73 22.08 8.66
C ALA A 336 8.37 21.07 7.69
N THR A 337 7.61 20.06 7.28
CA THR A 337 8.05 19.05 6.30
C THR A 337 7.45 19.38 4.94
N GLN A 338 8.20 20.11 4.12
CA GLN A 338 7.77 20.63 2.82
C GLN A 338 7.83 19.54 1.74
N THR A 339 7.08 18.46 1.92
CA THR A 339 6.83 17.47 0.89
C THR A 339 5.33 17.21 0.80
N TYR A 340 4.84 16.87 -0.39
CA TYR A 340 3.41 16.65 -0.57
C TYR A 340 2.95 15.41 0.22
N GLU A 341 3.79 14.39 0.38
CA GLU A 341 3.44 13.17 1.10
C GLU A 341 3.23 13.44 2.59
N ALA A 342 4.11 14.23 3.19
CA ALA A 342 4.02 14.60 4.60
C ALA A 342 2.81 15.52 4.86
N TRP A 343 2.56 16.47 3.97
CA TRP A 343 1.42 17.39 4.10
C TRP A 343 0.07 16.68 3.92
N LEU A 344 -0.06 15.86 2.88
CA LEU A 344 -1.30 15.17 2.57
C LEU A 344 -1.59 14.04 3.55
N GLY A 345 -0.55 13.38 4.07
CA GLY A 345 -0.68 12.26 4.98
C GLY A 345 -1.03 10.96 4.26
N ARG A 346 -0.63 9.83 4.87
CA ARG A 346 -0.70 8.50 4.26
C ARG A 346 -2.11 8.11 3.78
N GLU A 347 -3.12 8.35 4.60
CA GLU A 347 -4.51 7.96 4.31
C GLU A 347 -5.05 8.68 3.07
N TYR A 348 -4.76 9.98 2.95
CA TYR A 348 -5.19 10.77 1.81
C TYR A 348 -4.49 10.32 0.51
N LEU A 349 -3.17 10.09 0.57
CA LEU A 349 -2.39 9.59 -0.56
C LEU A 349 -2.92 8.25 -1.06
N HIS A 350 -3.23 7.33 -0.15
CA HIS A 350 -3.80 6.03 -0.48
C HIS A 350 -5.15 6.17 -1.21
N ALA A 351 -6.04 7.03 -0.69
CA ALA A 351 -7.31 7.31 -1.35
C ALA A 351 -7.11 7.93 -2.74
N MET A 352 -6.20 8.90 -2.88
CA MET A 352 -5.93 9.53 -4.18
C MET A 352 -5.34 8.53 -5.18
N LYS A 353 -4.49 7.59 -4.74
CA LYS A 353 -3.93 6.55 -5.61
C LYS A 353 -5.02 5.64 -6.18
N GLY A 354 -6.04 5.30 -5.39
CA GLY A 354 -7.19 4.49 -5.82
C GLY A 354 -8.14 5.23 -6.77
N LEU A 355 -8.25 6.55 -6.63
CA LEU A 355 -9.17 7.38 -7.42
C LEU A 355 -8.56 7.88 -8.74
N LEU A 356 -7.32 8.36 -8.69
CA LEU A 356 -6.66 9.01 -9.82
C LEU A 356 -6.07 7.95 -10.72
N CYS A 357 -6.82 7.65 -11.77
CA CYS A 357 -6.30 6.90 -12.88
C CYS A 357 -6.78 7.50 -14.19
N ASP A 358 -5.83 7.87 -15.03
CA ASP A 358 -6.12 8.47 -16.34
C ASP A 358 -6.45 7.34 -17.32
N PRO A 359 -7.70 7.25 -17.81
CA PRO A 359 -8.09 6.22 -18.78
C PRO A 359 -7.26 6.28 -20.06
N ASN A 360 -6.74 7.47 -20.42
CA ASN A 360 -5.94 7.68 -21.64
C ASN A 360 -4.48 7.25 -21.47
N ARG A 361 -4.01 7.07 -20.22
CA ARG A 361 -2.66 6.56 -19.92
C ARG A 361 -2.67 5.07 -19.61
N LEU A 362 -3.83 4.39 -19.66
CA LEU A 362 -3.87 2.95 -19.47
C LEU A 362 -3.27 2.23 -20.69
N PRO A 363 -2.36 1.26 -20.48
CA PRO A 363 -1.88 0.45 -21.58
C PRO A 363 -3.05 -0.34 -22.18
N HIS A 364 -3.13 -0.36 -23.52
CA HIS A 364 -4.16 -1.11 -24.24
C HIS A 364 -4.13 -2.61 -23.92
N TYR A 365 -2.93 -3.13 -23.66
CA TYR A 365 -2.70 -4.54 -23.36
C TYR A 365 -2.07 -4.69 -21.97
N LEU A 366 -2.47 -5.75 -21.27
CA LEU A 366 -1.77 -6.30 -20.12
C LEU A 366 -1.03 -7.56 -20.60
N ARG A 367 0.30 -7.45 -20.75
CA ARG A 367 1.14 -8.56 -21.17
C ARG A 367 1.39 -9.48 -19.97
N TRP A 368 0.89 -10.70 -20.05
CA TRP A 368 1.00 -11.74 -19.04
C TRP A 368 2.13 -12.72 -19.38
N CYS A 369 3.04 -12.95 -18.44
CA CYS A 369 4.12 -13.91 -18.61
C CYS A 369 3.61 -15.35 -18.48
N VAL A 370 4.03 -16.23 -19.38
CA VAL A 370 3.71 -17.66 -19.34
C VAL A 370 4.99 -18.49 -19.46
N LEU A 371 5.07 -19.62 -18.77
CA LEU A 371 6.28 -20.42 -18.58
C LEU A 371 6.24 -21.77 -19.30
N SER A 372 5.09 -22.13 -19.89
CA SER A 372 4.93 -23.41 -20.59
C SER A 372 3.95 -23.32 -21.76
N THR A 373 4.03 -24.26 -22.70
CA THR A 373 3.08 -24.35 -23.82
C THR A 373 1.62 -24.49 -23.37
N PRO A 374 1.27 -25.31 -22.35
CA PRO A 374 -0.07 -25.33 -21.80
C PRO A 374 -0.53 -23.98 -21.21
N GLU A 375 0.37 -23.23 -20.56
CA GLU A 375 0.05 -21.88 -20.09
C GLU A 375 -0.17 -20.88 -21.23
N ILE A 376 0.60 -20.97 -22.32
CA ILE A 376 0.36 -20.18 -23.54
C ILE A 376 -1.06 -20.42 -24.06
N GLN A 377 -1.48 -21.69 -24.13
CA GLN A 377 -2.83 -22.07 -24.59
C GLN A 377 -3.91 -21.52 -23.66
N LYS A 378 -3.80 -21.75 -22.34
CA LYS A 378 -4.76 -21.24 -21.36
C LYS A 378 -4.83 -19.72 -21.35
N CYS A 379 -3.70 -19.03 -21.46
CA CYS A 379 -3.66 -17.58 -21.54
C CYS A 379 -4.29 -17.06 -22.84
N GLY A 380 -4.07 -17.74 -23.97
CA GLY A 380 -4.72 -17.41 -25.24
C GLY A 380 -6.24 -17.51 -25.15
N ASP A 381 -6.77 -18.59 -24.55
CA ASP A 381 -8.20 -18.76 -24.32
C ASP A 381 -8.75 -17.72 -23.34
N MET A 382 -8.00 -17.40 -22.28
CA MET A 382 -8.31 -16.33 -21.33
C MET A 382 -8.46 -14.98 -22.04
N ALA A 383 -7.51 -14.64 -22.93
CA ALA A 383 -7.55 -13.40 -23.70
C ALA A 383 -8.79 -13.32 -24.60
N VAL A 384 -9.14 -14.42 -25.27
CA VAL A 384 -10.35 -14.49 -26.11
C VAL A 384 -11.62 -14.36 -25.27
N ALA A 385 -11.71 -15.07 -24.15
CA ALA A 385 -12.86 -15.03 -23.25
C ALA A 385 -13.09 -13.62 -22.70
N PHE A 386 -12.02 -12.94 -22.25
CA PHE A 386 -12.08 -11.59 -21.70
C PHE A 386 -12.46 -10.57 -22.76
N SER A 387 -11.86 -10.66 -23.95
CA SER A 387 -12.16 -9.78 -25.08
C SER A 387 -13.62 -9.88 -25.53
N ARG A 388 -14.19 -11.10 -25.59
CA ARG A 388 -15.62 -11.32 -25.91
C ARG A 388 -16.56 -10.63 -24.92
N GLN A 389 -16.16 -10.55 -23.65
CA GLN A 389 -16.91 -9.87 -22.59
C GLN A 389 -16.55 -8.38 -22.47
N ARG A 390 -15.74 -7.85 -23.40
CA ARG A 390 -15.29 -6.44 -23.45
C ARG A 390 -14.56 -6.00 -22.17
N LEU A 391 -13.87 -6.93 -21.51
CA LEU A 391 -13.05 -6.61 -20.36
C LEU A 391 -11.79 -5.88 -20.82
N LYS A 392 -11.34 -4.89 -20.03
CA LYS A 392 -10.17 -4.05 -20.33
C LYS A 392 -9.23 -3.95 -19.12
N PRO A 393 -7.91 -3.89 -19.32
CA PRO A 393 -7.19 -3.98 -20.61
C PRO A 393 -7.26 -5.38 -21.25
N GLU A 394 -6.89 -5.49 -22.54
CA GLU A 394 -6.85 -6.79 -23.23
C GLU A 394 -5.63 -7.60 -22.80
N ILE A 395 -5.75 -8.92 -22.70
CA ILE A 395 -4.63 -9.78 -22.34
C ILE A 395 -3.77 -10.11 -23.57
N GLN A 396 -2.45 -10.04 -23.41
CA GLN A 396 -1.48 -10.61 -24.35
C GLN A 396 -0.57 -11.59 -23.62
N CYS A 397 -0.28 -12.74 -24.22
CA CYS A 397 0.53 -13.79 -23.58
C CYS A 397 1.95 -13.75 -24.12
N VAL A 398 2.94 -13.66 -23.24
CA VAL A 398 4.36 -13.60 -23.60
C VAL A 398 5.11 -14.71 -22.89
N SER A 399 5.71 -15.63 -23.65
CA SER A 399 6.42 -16.77 -23.06
C SER A 399 7.83 -16.42 -22.61
N ALA A 400 8.23 -16.90 -21.44
CA ALA A 400 9.60 -16.81 -20.94
C ALA A 400 10.10 -18.18 -20.44
N GLU A 401 11.41 -18.33 -20.32
CA GLU A 401 12.06 -19.61 -19.98
C GLU A 401 12.01 -19.94 -18.48
N SER A 402 11.85 -18.93 -17.62
CA SER A 402 11.83 -19.11 -16.17
C SER A 402 11.10 -17.95 -15.48
N PRO A 403 10.63 -18.14 -14.22
CA PRO A 403 10.07 -17.05 -13.42
C PRO A 403 11.01 -15.85 -13.31
N GLN A 404 12.32 -16.10 -13.18
CA GLN A 404 13.32 -15.03 -13.12
C GLN A 404 13.38 -14.22 -14.42
N HIS A 405 13.31 -14.89 -15.57
CA HIS A 405 13.29 -14.20 -16.85
C HIS A 405 12.01 -13.33 -17.01
N CYS A 406 10.85 -13.79 -16.51
CA CYS A 406 9.65 -12.94 -16.42
C CYS A 406 9.91 -11.68 -15.59
N MET A 407 10.54 -11.83 -14.41
CA MET A 407 10.81 -10.69 -13.52
C MET A 407 11.71 -9.64 -14.19
N GLU A 408 12.76 -10.08 -14.88
CA GLU A 408 13.67 -9.22 -15.64
C GLU A 408 12.93 -8.46 -16.77
N TRP A 409 12.09 -9.16 -17.54
CA TRP A 409 11.31 -8.55 -18.62
C TRP A 409 10.22 -7.60 -18.11
N ILE A 410 9.61 -7.90 -16.96
CA ILE A 410 8.66 -6.99 -16.32
C ILE A 410 9.39 -5.71 -15.89
N GLN A 411 10.53 -5.83 -15.22
CA GLN A 411 11.34 -4.69 -14.81
C GLN A 411 11.74 -3.81 -16.01
N ASN A 412 12.06 -4.42 -17.14
CA ASN A 412 12.46 -3.74 -18.38
C ASN A 412 11.29 -3.23 -19.24
N GLY A 413 10.04 -3.36 -18.81
CA GLY A 413 8.90 -2.85 -19.57
C GLY A 413 8.46 -3.73 -20.76
N GLN A 414 8.95 -4.96 -20.86
CA GLN A 414 8.65 -5.90 -21.97
C GLN A 414 7.44 -6.79 -21.69
N ILE A 415 7.19 -7.11 -20.42
CA ILE A 415 5.99 -7.80 -19.92
C ILE A 415 5.39 -6.94 -18.79
N ASP A 416 4.13 -7.16 -18.40
CA ASP A 416 3.47 -6.35 -17.36
C ASP A 416 3.15 -7.13 -16.08
N ALA A 417 2.81 -8.43 -16.19
CA ALA A 417 2.37 -9.22 -15.03
C ALA A 417 2.81 -10.69 -15.09
N VAL A 418 2.96 -11.31 -13.91
CA VAL A 418 3.17 -12.75 -13.73
C VAL A 418 2.67 -13.19 -12.34
N THR A 419 2.08 -14.37 -12.23
CA THR A 419 1.70 -14.96 -10.93
C THR A 419 2.91 -15.71 -10.34
N LEU A 420 3.31 -15.38 -9.12
CA LEU A 420 4.50 -15.95 -8.46
C LEU A 420 4.16 -16.54 -7.09
N LYS A 421 4.94 -17.55 -6.71
CA LYS A 421 4.95 -18.17 -5.37
C LYS A 421 5.82 -17.38 -4.38
N GLY A 422 5.72 -17.67 -3.09
CA GLY A 422 6.36 -16.91 -2.01
C GLY A 422 7.85 -16.56 -2.20
N GLU A 423 8.69 -17.53 -2.54
CA GLU A 423 10.13 -17.31 -2.79
C GLU A 423 10.41 -16.44 -4.03
N ASP A 424 9.59 -16.58 -5.08
CA ASP A 424 9.70 -15.79 -6.30
C ASP A 424 9.17 -14.37 -6.08
N ILE A 425 8.12 -14.19 -5.28
CA ILE A 425 7.61 -12.87 -4.84
C ILE A 425 8.72 -12.11 -4.09
N TYR A 426 9.45 -12.78 -3.20
CA TYR A 426 10.58 -12.17 -2.49
C TYR A 426 11.66 -11.70 -3.46
N THR A 427 12.03 -12.56 -4.42
CA THR A 427 13.02 -12.24 -5.45
C THR A 427 12.56 -11.08 -6.34
N ALA A 428 11.29 -11.11 -6.78
CA ALA A 428 10.66 -10.08 -7.59
C ALA A 428 10.69 -8.72 -6.90
N GLY A 429 10.30 -8.67 -5.63
CA GLY A 429 10.29 -7.43 -4.86
C GLY A 429 11.68 -6.92 -4.51
N LYS A 430 12.57 -7.79 -4.01
CA LYS A 430 13.89 -7.39 -3.52
C LYS A 430 14.90 -7.10 -4.63
N LYS A 431 14.93 -7.89 -5.70
CA LYS A 431 15.92 -7.74 -6.79
C LYS A 431 15.40 -6.91 -7.96
N HIS A 432 14.10 -7.01 -8.28
CA HIS A 432 13.51 -6.39 -9.47
C HIS A 432 12.58 -5.21 -9.15
N GLY A 433 12.32 -4.94 -7.87
CA GLY A 433 11.46 -3.82 -7.44
C GLY A 433 9.98 -4.00 -7.79
N LEU A 434 9.53 -5.22 -8.04
CA LEU A 434 8.13 -5.51 -8.38
C LEU A 434 7.22 -5.45 -7.14
N VAL A 435 5.94 -5.17 -7.37
CA VAL A 435 4.91 -5.06 -6.33
C VAL A 435 3.73 -5.98 -6.62
N PRO A 436 3.05 -6.51 -5.59
CA PRO A 436 1.86 -7.32 -5.77
C PRO A 436 0.67 -6.45 -6.21
N ALA A 437 -0.12 -6.92 -7.17
CA ALA A 437 -1.33 -6.27 -7.66
C ALA A 437 -2.62 -6.98 -7.24
N ALA A 438 -2.58 -8.31 -7.16
CA ALA A 438 -3.67 -9.16 -6.70
C ALA A 438 -3.09 -10.45 -6.11
N GLY A 439 -3.84 -11.14 -5.26
CA GLY A 439 -3.44 -12.41 -4.65
C GLY A 439 -4.42 -13.54 -4.95
N GLU A 440 -3.94 -14.78 -4.90
CA GLU A 440 -4.79 -15.96 -4.87
C GLU A 440 -5.39 -16.16 -3.47
N HIS A 441 -6.68 -16.46 -3.40
CA HIS A 441 -7.37 -16.83 -2.18
C HIS A 441 -7.93 -18.25 -2.31
N TYR A 442 -7.53 -19.10 -1.38
CA TYR A 442 -7.89 -20.51 -1.33
C TYR A 442 -9.06 -20.75 -0.37
N ALA A 443 -9.59 -21.98 -0.36
CA ALA A 443 -10.63 -22.36 0.59
C ALA A 443 -10.15 -22.21 2.04
N PRO A 444 -11.01 -21.83 3.00
CA PRO A 444 -10.67 -21.89 4.42
C PRO A 444 -10.26 -23.28 4.87
N GLU A 445 -10.79 -24.33 4.24
CA GLU A 445 -10.38 -25.71 4.48
C GLU A 445 -9.09 -26.12 3.75
N ASP A 446 -8.64 -25.32 2.77
CA ASP A 446 -7.42 -25.59 2.00
C ASP A 446 -6.17 -25.18 2.78
N ASN A 447 -5.71 -26.14 3.58
CA ASN A 447 -4.47 -26.05 4.34
C ASN A 447 -3.24 -26.56 3.56
N SER A 448 -3.39 -26.76 2.25
CA SER A 448 -2.29 -27.19 1.38
C SER A 448 -1.47 -26.00 0.86
N ASN A 449 -2.14 -24.91 0.47
CA ASN A 449 -1.52 -23.74 -0.17
C ASN A 449 -1.29 -22.55 0.78
N SER A 450 -2.19 -22.28 1.73
CA SER A 450 -2.00 -21.28 2.79
C SER A 450 -2.13 -21.95 4.15
N TYR A 451 -1.01 -22.10 4.85
CA TYR A 451 -0.97 -22.79 6.14
C TYR A 451 0.05 -22.15 7.07
N PHE A 452 -0.18 -22.32 8.37
CA PHE A 452 0.75 -21.89 9.40
C PHE A 452 1.79 -22.97 9.68
N VAL A 453 3.05 -22.54 9.76
CA VAL A 453 4.19 -23.35 10.21
C VAL A 453 4.28 -23.25 11.73
N VAL A 454 4.28 -24.38 12.42
CA VAL A 454 4.26 -24.41 13.89
C VAL A 454 5.35 -25.34 14.44
N ALA A 455 5.81 -25.01 15.65
CA ALA A 455 6.70 -25.87 16.45
C ALA A 455 5.87 -26.54 17.54
N VAL A 456 5.60 -27.84 17.38
CA VAL A 456 4.78 -28.64 18.29
C VAL A 456 5.68 -29.32 19.31
N VAL A 457 5.23 -29.33 20.56
CA VAL A 457 5.89 -29.99 21.69
C VAL A 457 4.84 -30.72 22.53
N LYS A 458 5.27 -31.69 23.33
CA LYS A 458 4.36 -32.31 24.31
C LYS A 458 4.04 -31.34 25.44
N ARG A 459 2.81 -31.42 25.94
CA ARG A 459 2.38 -30.75 27.17
C ARG A 459 2.98 -31.49 28.36
N ASN A 460 4.04 -30.91 28.93
CA ASN A 460 4.64 -31.42 30.17
C ASN A 460 5.18 -30.27 31.02
N SER A 461 4.52 -30.00 32.15
CA SER A 461 4.87 -28.89 33.06
C SER A 461 6.22 -29.09 33.76
N SER A 462 6.71 -30.33 33.88
CA SER A 462 7.97 -30.63 34.58
C SER A 462 9.21 -30.47 33.67
N TYR A 463 9.00 -30.40 32.35
CA TYR A 463 10.06 -30.24 31.35
C TYR A 463 9.60 -29.29 30.24
N ALA A 464 9.10 -28.11 30.66
CA ALA A 464 8.73 -27.05 29.73
C ALA A 464 9.98 -26.30 29.24
N PHE A 465 9.95 -25.94 27.96
CA PHE A 465 10.97 -25.09 27.34
C PHE A 465 10.32 -24.18 26.30
N THR A 466 11.00 -23.11 25.93
CA THR A 466 10.56 -22.13 24.94
C THR A 466 11.30 -22.31 23.62
N LEU A 467 10.89 -21.53 22.60
CA LEU A 467 11.54 -21.54 21.29
C LEU A 467 13.03 -21.11 21.38
N ASP A 468 13.38 -20.29 22.37
CA ASP A 468 14.74 -19.78 22.58
C ASP A 468 15.65 -20.82 23.28
N GLU A 469 15.05 -21.86 23.88
CA GLU A 469 15.73 -22.92 24.65
C GLU A 469 15.85 -24.24 23.86
N LEU A 470 15.75 -24.17 22.53
CA LEU A 470 15.84 -25.34 21.65
C LEU A 470 17.24 -25.95 21.54
N ARG A 471 18.28 -25.24 21.99
CA ARG A 471 19.66 -25.73 21.94
C ARG A 471 19.81 -27.02 22.76
N GLY A 472 20.37 -28.06 22.15
CA GLY A 472 20.59 -29.36 22.77
C GLY A 472 19.32 -30.21 22.93
N LYS A 473 18.17 -29.76 22.42
CA LYS A 473 16.97 -30.58 22.31
C LYS A 473 17.04 -31.51 21.10
N ARG A 474 16.16 -32.50 21.06
CA ARG A 474 15.97 -33.41 19.93
C ARG A 474 14.88 -32.89 19.01
N SER A 475 15.10 -32.83 17.70
CA SER A 475 14.15 -32.25 16.75
C SER A 475 13.66 -33.22 15.67
N CYS A 476 12.38 -33.11 15.31
CA CYS A 476 11.73 -33.87 14.26
C CYS A 476 11.35 -32.95 13.10
N HIS A 477 11.82 -33.26 11.90
CA HIS A 477 11.62 -32.48 10.69
C HIS A 477 10.96 -33.37 9.62
N SER A 478 10.08 -32.80 8.79
CA SER A 478 9.37 -33.58 7.77
C SER A 478 10.30 -34.09 6.66
N ALA A 479 11.18 -33.22 6.16
CA ALA A 479 12.24 -33.53 5.20
C ALA A 479 13.19 -32.34 5.05
N PHE A 480 14.39 -32.60 4.54
CA PHE A 480 15.30 -31.55 4.07
C PHE A 480 14.63 -30.74 2.94
N HIS A 481 14.74 -29.40 2.98
CA HIS A 481 14.02 -28.45 2.10
C HIS A 481 12.49 -28.53 2.14
N SER A 482 11.91 -29.09 3.21
CA SER A 482 10.49 -28.88 3.45
C SER A 482 10.23 -27.46 3.97
N PRO A 483 9.27 -26.71 3.43
CA PRO A 483 9.03 -25.33 3.88
C PRO A 483 8.68 -25.24 5.38
N ALA A 484 7.70 -26.04 5.83
CA ALA A 484 7.30 -26.07 7.24
C ALA A 484 8.27 -26.86 8.13
N GLY A 485 8.90 -27.90 7.58
CA GLY A 485 9.75 -28.80 8.35
C GLY A 485 11.20 -28.38 8.45
N TRP A 486 11.70 -27.51 7.58
CA TRP A 486 13.12 -27.18 7.50
C TRP A 486 13.36 -25.69 7.22
N ASP A 487 12.92 -25.16 6.08
CA ASP A 487 13.35 -23.83 5.62
C ASP A 487 12.90 -22.72 6.58
N ILE A 488 11.62 -22.72 7.00
CA ILE A 488 11.10 -21.71 7.92
C ILE A 488 11.69 -21.85 9.33
N PRO A 489 11.67 -23.03 10.00
CA PRO A 489 12.26 -23.17 11.33
C PRO A 489 13.75 -22.85 11.37
N VAL A 490 14.54 -23.40 10.45
CA VAL A 490 16.00 -23.19 10.43
C VAL A 490 16.30 -21.73 10.11
N GLY A 491 15.65 -21.18 9.08
CA GLY A 491 15.77 -19.77 8.71
C GLY A 491 15.47 -18.83 9.88
N ALA A 492 14.36 -19.05 10.58
CA ALA A 492 13.99 -18.26 11.75
C ALA A 492 15.02 -18.35 12.88
N LEU A 493 15.56 -19.54 13.16
CA LEU A 493 16.58 -19.74 14.18
C LEU A 493 17.93 -19.11 13.80
N VAL A 494 18.28 -19.11 12.52
CA VAL A 494 19.48 -18.41 12.01
C VAL A 494 19.31 -16.91 12.12
N GLN A 495 18.17 -16.37 11.66
CA GLN A 495 17.88 -14.95 11.69
C GLN A 495 17.84 -14.39 13.12
N ARG A 496 17.31 -15.15 14.08
CA ARG A 496 17.32 -14.80 15.51
C ARG A 496 18.69 -14.99 16.17
N GLY A 497 19.67 -15.54 15.46
CA GLY A 497 21.04 -15.72 15.93
C GLY A 497 21.25 -16.87 16.91
N PHE A 498 20.30 -17.82 16.98
CA PHE A 498 20.44 -19.05 17.78
C PHE A 498 21.34 -20.07 17.08
N ILE A 499 21.16 -20.21 15.76
CA ILE A 499 22.04 -20.99 14.88
C ILE A 499 22.95 -20.00 14.15
N ARG A 500 24.26 -20.22 14.19
CA ARG A 500 25.25 -19.35 13.55
C ARG A 500 26.13 -20.19 12.63
N PRO A 501 25.72 -20.40 11.38
CA PRO A 501 26.51 -21.15 10.42
C PRO A 501 27.88 -20.51 10.19
N LYS A 502 28.92 -21.34 10.16
CA LYS A 502 30.26 -20.94 9.71
C LYS A 502 30.41 -21.33 8.25
N ASP A 503 31.05 -20.49 7.45
CA ASP A 503 31.31 -20.76 6.03
C ASP A 503 30.06 -21.19 5.22
N CYS A 504 28.89 -20.66 5.61
CA CYS A 504 27.59 -21.02 5.04
C CYS A 504 27.19 -22.51 5.18
N ASP A 505 27.83 -23.27 6.08
CA ASP A 505 27.48 -24.67 6.36
C ASP A 505 26.37 -24.78 7.41
N VAL A 506 25.14 -24.75 6.93
CA VAL A 506 23.93 -24.77 7.76
C VAL A 506 23.62 -26.17 8.27
N LEU A 507 23.91 -27.21 7.47
CA LEU A 507 23.70 -28.59 7.87
C LEU A 507 24.51 -28.91 9.12
N THR A 508 25.80 -28.55 9.12
CA THR A 508 26.66 -28.73 10.29
C THR A 508 26.17 -27.89 11.46
N ALA A 509 25.85 -26.61 11.25
CA ALA A 509 25.40 -25.72 12.31
C ALA A 509 24.09 -26.18 12.99
N VAL A 510 23.13 -26.69 12.23
CA VAL A 510 21.90 -27.30 12.75
C VAL A 510 22.22 -28.59 13.50
N SER A 511 23.11 -29.42 12.96
CA SER A 511 23.54 -30.68 13.60
C SER A 511 24.29 -30.49 14.91
N GLU A 512 24.95 -29.34 15.11
CA GLU A 512 25.60 -28.95 16.37
C GLU A 512 24.63 -28.26 17.34
N PHE A 513 23.53 -27.69 16.82
CA PHE A 513 22.54 -26.97 17.62
C PHE A 513 21.57 -27.92 18.33
N PHE A 514 21.01 -28.89 17.59
CA PHE A 514 20.18 -29.96 18.16
C PHE A 514 21.05 -31.15 18.54
N SER A 515 20.74 -31.83 19.65
CA SER A 515 21.55 -32.96 20.12
C SER A 515 21.46 -34.18 19.20
N ALA A 516 20.28 -34.37 18.59
CA ALA A 516 19.96 -35.40 17.61
C ALA A 516 18.70 -34.97 16.86
N SER A 517 18.56 -35.32 15.59
CA SER A 517 17.39 -35.00 14.78
C SER A 517 16.95 -36.17 13.91
N CYS A 518 15.73 -36.09 13.38
CA CYS A 518 15.38 -36.80 12.15
C CYS A 518 15.04 -35.79 11.05
N VAL A 519 15.88 -35.73 10.02
CA VAL A 519 15.75 -34.90 8.83
C VAL A 519 15.92 -35.77 7.58
N PRO A 520 14.84 -36.39 7.08
CA PRO A 520 14.91 -37.27 5.93
C PRO A 520 15.40 -36.56 4.66
N VAL A 521 16.23 -37.23 3.85
CA VAL A 521 16.87 -36.64 2.67
C VAL A 521 17.07 -37.68 1.56
N ASN A 522 16.99 -37.24 0.30
CA ASN A 522 17.33 -38.07 -0.86
C ASN A 522 18.72 -37.67 -1.40
N ASN A 523 19.51 -38.66 -1.84
CA ASN A 523 20.82 -38.44 -2.48
C ASN A 523 21.83 -37.63 -1.65
N ALA A 524 21.87 -37.85 -0.33
CA ALA A 524 22.75 -37.11 0.57
C ALA A 524 24.23 -37.40 0.29
N LYS A 525 25.02 -36.33 0.06
CA LYS A 525 26.49 -36.36 0.07
C LYS A 525 26.95 -35.52 1.26
N ASN A 526 27.85 -36.05 2.10
CA ASN A 526 28.38 -35.37 3.29
C ASN A 526 27.30 -34.86 4.26
N TYR A 527 26.26 -35.65 4.51
CA TYR A 527 25.16 -35.28 5.41
C TYR A 527 25.54 -35.59 6.88
N PRO A 528 25.46 -34.63 7.81
CA PRO A 528 25.84 -34.85 9.21
C PRO A 528 25.02 -35.96 9.88
N SER A 529 25.70 -36.91 10.54
CA SER A 529 25.04 -38.04 11.20
C SER A 529 24.01 -37.66 12.28
N PRO A 530 24.18 -36.59 13.09
CA PRO A 530 23.16 -36.21 14.07
C PRO A 530 21.81 -35.86 13.43
N LEU A 531 21.77 -35.45 12.16
CA LEU A 531 20.52 -35.11 11.47
C LEU A 531 19.67 -36.35 11.13
N CYS A 532 20.27 -37.54 11.11
CA CYS A 532 19.58 -38.80 10.82
C CYS A 532 19.45 -39.70 12.06
N GLU A 533 19.95 -39.27 13.22
CA GLU A 533 20.11 -40.12 14.40
C GLU A 533 18.76 -40.66 14.91
N LEU A 534 17.72 -39.82 14.95
CA LEU A 534 16.38 -40.17 15.42
C LEU A 534 15.52 -40.90 14.39
N CYS A 535 15.93 -40.93 13.12
CA CYS A 535 15.17 -41.60 12.07
C CYS A 535 15.17 -43.13 12.29
N VAL A 536 14.09 -43.81 11.90
CA VAL A 536 13.84 -45.21 12.30
C VAL A 536 13.73 -46.18 11.12
N GLY A 537 13.65 -45.67 9.89
CA GLY A 537 13.45 -46.46 8.68
C GLY A 537 12.06 -47.11 8.62
N ASP A 538 11.96 -48.15 7.80
CA ASP A 538 10.77 -48.97 7.67
C ASP A 538 10.55 -49.86 8.92
N GLU A 539 9.53 -50.72 8.89
CA GLU A 539 9.22 -51.63 10.00
C GLU A 539 10.37 -52.60 10.33
N GLN A 540 11.25 -52.89 9.37
CA GLN A 540 12.43 -53.74 9.57
C GLN A 540 13.70 -52.93 9.87
N GLY A 541 13.58 -51.61 10.04
CA GLY A 541 14.70 -50.71 10.30
C GLY A 541 15.60 -50.45 9.08
N ARG A 542 15.17 -50.82 7.88
CA ARG A 542 15.87 -50.50 6.63
C ARG A 542 15.42 -49.12 6.14
N ASN A 543 16.09 -48.57 5.13
CA ASN A 543 15.72 -47.25 4.55
C ASN A 543 15.73 -46.08 5.55
N LYS A 544 16.54 -46.17 6.61
CA LYS A 544 16.68 -45.11 7.62
C LYS A 544 17.09 -43.78 6.98
N CYS A 545 16.39 -42.70 7.35
CA CYS A 545 16.61 -41.32 6.92
C CYS A 545 16.38 -41.07 5.42
N VAL A 546 15.75 -42.01 4.69
CA VAL A 546 15.42 -41.79 3.27
C VAL A 546 14.32 -40.74 3.13
N GLY A 547 14.45 -39.84 2.16
CA GLY A 547 13.49 -38.76 1.90
C GLY A 547 12.21 -39.22 1.19
N ASN A 548 11.58 -40.32 1.64
CA ASN A 548 10.30 -40.81 1.17
C ASN A 548 9.57 -41.62 2.25
N SER A 549 8.35 -42.07 1.96
CA SER A 549 7.47 -42.75 2.93
C SER A 549 7.94 -44.11 3.44
N GLN A 550 9.08 -44.65 2.96
CA GLN A 550 9.71 -45.82 3.58
C GLN A 550 10.29 -45.49 4.96
N GLU A 551 10.71 -44.24 5.19
CA GLU A 551 11.06 -43.75 6.53
C GLU A 551 9.77 -43.39 7.29
N ARG A 552 9.51 -44.05 8.42
CA ARG A 552 8.28 -43.82 9.19
C ARG A 552 8.19 -42.41 9.78
N TYR A 553 9.32 -41.73 9.99
CA TYR A 553 9.37 -40.34 10.44
C TYR A 553 9.41 -39.31 9.30
N TYR A 554 9.18 -39.71 8.04
CA TYR A 554 9.10 -38.81 6.89
C TYR A 554 7.76 -38.09 6.76
N GLY A 555 7.80 -36.86 6.25
CA GLY A 555 6.64 -36.03 6.01
C GLY A 555 6.08 -35.41 7.30
N TYR A 556 4.99 -34.66 7.20
CA TYR A 556 4.42 -33.95 8.36
C TYR A 556 3.92 -34.93 9.44
N SER A 557 3.15 -35.95 9.05
CA SER A 557 2.68 -36.98 9.99
C SER A 557 3.85 -37.76 10.61
N GLY A 558 4.90 -38.07 9.85
CA GLY A 558 6.10 -38.75 10.36
C GLY A 558 6.89 -37.90 11.37
N ALA A 559 7.05 -36.60 11.11
CA ALA A 559 7.69 -35.68 12.06
C ALA A 559 6.87 -35.53 13.35
N PHE A 560 5.54 -35.50 13.26
CA PHE A 560 4.66 -35.51 14.44
C PHE A 560 4.73 -36.85 15.18
N ARG A 561 4.78 -37.98 14.45
CA ARG A 561 4.98 -39.31 15.02
C ARG A 561 6.29 -39.42 15.79
N CYS A 562 7.39 -38.87 15.26
CA CYS A 562 8.69 -38.77 15.93
C CYS A 562 8.59 -38.07 17.30
N LEU A 563 7.78 -37.02 17.41
CA LEU A 563 7.48 -36.38 18.70
C LEU A 563 6.57 -37.27 19.56
N ALA A 564 5.48 -37.80 19.01
CA ALA A 564 4.50 -38.62 19.73
C ALA A 564 5.13 -39.87 20.37
N GLU A 565 6.08 -40.51 19.68
CA GLU A 565 6.82 -41.68 20.16
C GLU A 565 8.02 -41.33 21.10
N ASN A 566 8.18 -40.05 21.48
CA ASN A 566 9.27 -39.53 22.34
C ASN A 566 10.69 -39.63 21.73
N ALA A 567 10.81 -39.80 20.42
CA ALA A 567 12.11 -39.76 19.75
C ALA A 567 12.69 -38.34 19.75
N GLY A 568 11.86 -37.33 19.46
CA GLY A 568 12.20 -35.91 19.58
C GLY A 568 11.47 -35.18 20.70
N ASP A 569 11.95 -33.98 21.01
CA ASP A 569 11.34 -33.05 21.97
C ASP A 569 10.46 -31.98 21.28
N VAL A 570 10.76 -31.64 20.02
CA VAL A 570 10.02 -30.70 19.18
C VAL A 570 9.81 -31.25 17.77
N ALA A 571 8.63 -31.01 17.18
CA ALA A 571 8.36 -31.28 15.76
C ALA A 571 7.96 -30.02 15.01
N PHE A 572 8.58 -29.79 13.85
CA PHE A 572 8.23 -28.68 12.97
C PHE A 572 7.32 -29.16 11.84
N VAL A 573 6.07 -28.70 11.85
CA VAL A 573 5.00 -29.21 10.99
C VAL A 573 3.99 -28.12 10.62
N LYS A 574 3.00 -28.47 9.79
CA LYS A 574 1.83 -27.62 9.56
C LYS A 574 0.92 -27.62 10.77
N HIS A 575 0.20 -26.53 11.00
CA HIS A 575 -0.81 -26.43 12.07
C HIS A 575 -1.90 -27.52 12.02
N THR A 576 -2.25 -28.04 10.85
CA THR A 576 -3.26 -29.10 10.72
C THR A 576 -2.79 -30.47 11.18
N THR A 577 -1.48 -30.72 11.14
CA THR A 577 -0.89 -32.05 11.34
C THR A 577 -1.30 -32.69 12.66
N VAL A 578 -1.41 -31.90 13.74
CA VAL A 578 -1.84 -32.42 15.05
C VAL A 578 -3.30 -32.85 14.97
N PHE A 579 -4.19 -32.03 14.39
CA PHE A 579 -5.61 -32.36 14.27
C PHE A 579 -5.84 -33.58 13.38
N GLU A 580 -5.08 -33.74 12.31
CA GLU A 580 -5.17 -34.90 11.40
C GLU A 580 -4.73 -36.21 12.06
N ASN A 581 -3.87 -36.15 13.07
CA ASN A 581 -3.26 -37.33 13.72
C ASN A 581 -3.67 -37.55 15.18
N THR A 582 -4.68 -36.84 15.67
CA THR A 582 -5.17 -36.98 17.05
C THR A 582 -6.70 -37.10 17.07
N ASN A 583 -7.27 -37.34 18.25
CA ASN A 583 -8.72 -37.37 18.48
C ASN A 583 -9.47 -38.37 17.60
N GLY A 584 -8.81 -39.47 17.22
CA GLY A 584 -9.40 -40.53 16.39
C GLY A 584 -9.43 -40.26 14.88
N HIS A 585 -8.85 -39.15 14.40
CA HIS A 585 -8.76 -38.86 12.96
C HIS A 585 -7.74 -39.74 12.22
N ASN A 586 -6.72 -40.25 12.92
CA ASN A 586 -5.82 -41.28 12.42
C ASN A 586 -6.00 -42.58 13.23
N SER A 587 -6.37 -43.65 12.52
CA SER A 587 -6.64 -44.98 13.11
C SER A 587 -5.40 -45.87 13.20
N GLU A 588 -4.24 -45.40 12.73
CA GLU A 588 -2.99 -46.14 12.86
C GLU A 588 -2.62 -46.36 14.34
N PRO A 589 -2.01 -47.51 14.71
CA PRO A 589 -1.78 -47.87 16.10
C PRO A 589 -0.99 -46.84 16.93
N TRP A 590 -0.07 -46.09 16.30
CA TRP A 590 0.73 -45.07 16.97
C TRP A 590 -0.06 -43.79 17.29
N ALA A 591 -1.14 -43.53 16.55
CA ALA A 591 -1.95 -42.30 16.63
C ALA A 591 -3.32 -42.51 17.29
N ALA A 592 -3.81 -43.75 17.33
CA ALA A 592 -5.19 -44.09 17.70
C ALA A 592 -5.66 -43.58 19.08
N GLN A 593 -4.73 -43.35 20.01
CA GLN A 593 -5.04 -42.88 21.38
C GLN A 593 -4.51 -41.48 21.68
N LEU A 594 -3.95 -40.77 20.69
CA LEU A 594 -3.41 -39.44 20.89
C LEU A 594 -4.54 -38.40 21.00
N ARG A 595 -4.38 -37.46 21.94
CA ARG A 595 -5.29 -36.34 22.11
C ARG A 595 -4.60 -35.03 21.77
N SER A 596 -5.30 -34.10 21.12
CA SER A 596 -4.71 -32.81 20.77
C SER A 596 -4.28 -31.99 22.00
N GLU A 597 -4.96 -32.17 23.13
CA GLU A 597 -4.67 -31.48 24.39
C GLU A 597 -3.35 -31.90 25.03
N ASP A 598 -2.74 -33.01 24.58
CA ASP A 598 -1.44 -33.49 25.07
C ASP A 598 -0.26 -32.75 24.40
N TYR A 599 -0.54 -31.77 23.54
CA TYR A 599 0.43 -31.03 22.76
C TYR A 599 0.23 -29.51 22.88
N GLU A 600 1.32 -28.77 22.71
CA GLU A 600 1.35 -27.31 22.74
C GLU A 600 2.21 -26.77 21.61
N LEU A 601 2.02 -25.49 21.29
CA LEU A 601 2.82 -24.75 20.33
C LEU A 601 3.84 -23.86 21.05
N LEU A 602 5.04 -23.78 20.49
CA LEU A 602 6.03 -22.77 20.89
C LEU A 602 5.87 -21.51 20.05
N CYS A 603 5.66 -20.38 20.71
CA CYS A 603 5.43 -19.10 20.05
C CYS A 603 6.75 -18.31 19.91
N PRO A 604 6.94 -17.53 18.82
CA PRO A 604 8.12 -16.67 18.66
C PRO A 604 8.32 -15.63 19.78
N ASN A 605 7.28 -15.25 20.52
CA ASN A 605 7.33 -14.32 21.65
C ASN A 605 7.71 -14.99 23.00
N GLY A 606 8.10 -16.28 22.97
CA GLY A 606 8.47 -17.06 24.16
C GLY A 606 7.28 -17.70 24.88
N ALA A 607 6.04 -17.40 24.49
CA ALA A 607 4.85 -18.03 25.04
C ALA A 607 4.67 -19.48 24.55
N ARG A 608 3.77 -20.19 25.20
CA ARG A 608 3.23 -21.47 24.76
C ARG A 608 1.73 -21.34 24.60
N ALA A 609 1.16 -22.02 23.61
CA ALA A 609 -0.28 -21.93 23.33
C ALA A 609 -0.87 -23.31 23.01
N GLU A 610 -2.19 -23.43 23.17
CA GLU A 610 -2.95 -24.59 22.67
C GLU A 610 -2.76 -24.73 21.16
N VAL A 611 -2.83 -25.96 20.65
CA VAL A 611 -2.71 -26.24 19.21
C VAL A 611 -3.77 -25.54 18.37
N SER A 612 -4.94 -25.22 18.94
CA SER A 612 -6.02 -24.46 18.29
C SER A 612 -5.72 -22.97 18.11
N GLN A 613 -4.71 -22.43 18.79
CA GLN A 613 -4.34 -21.01 18.73
C GLN A 613 -3.21 -20.74 17.72
N PHE A 614 -3.01 -21.63 16.74
CA PHE A 614 -1.95 -21.53 15.73
C PHE A 614 -1.92 -20.20 14.98
N ALA A 615 -3.06 -19.55 14.75
CA ALA A 615 -3.11 -18.26 14.06
C ALA A 615 -2.37 -17.15 14.83
N ALA A 616 -2.38 -17.20 16.16
CA ALA A 616 -1.65 -16.27 17.03
C ALA A 616 -0.26 -16.80 17.44
N CYS A 617 -0.05 -18.12 17.36
CA CYS A 617 1.19 -18.80 17.77
C CYS A 617 1.71 -19.70 16.64
N ASN A 618 2.47 -19.11 15.72
CA ASN A 618 3.13 -19.79 14.61
C ASN A 618 4.50 -19.18 14.33
N LEU A 619 5.35 -19.91 13.62
CA LEU A 619 6.66 -19.44 13.17
C LEU A 619 6.54 -18.53 11.96
N ALA A 620 5.67 -18.89 11.01
CA ALA A 620 5.29 -18.06 9.88
C ALA A 620 3.99 -18.60 9.25
N GLN A 621 3.28 -17.75 8.51
CA GLN A 621 2.24 -18.17 7.58
C GLN A 621 2.87 -18.36 6.18
N MET A 622 2.54 -19.47 5.51
CA MET A 622 2.88 -19.64 4.10
C MET A 622 2.04 -18.66 3.27
N PRO A 623 2.66 -17.71 2.54
CA PRO A 623 1.93 -16.69 1.82
C PRO A 623 1.29 -17.27 0.56
N SER A 624 0.09 -16.79 0.23
CA SER A 624 -0.54 -17.09 -1.05
C SER A 624 0.26 -16.54 -2.22
N HIS A 625 0.09 -17.14 -3.40
CA HIS A 625 0.64 -16.59 -4.62
C HIS A 625 0.07 -15.20 -4.93
N ALA A 626 0.85 -14.39 -5.64
CA ALA A 626 0.45 -13.05 -6.04
C ALA A 626 0.84 -12.74 -7.48
N VAL A 627 0.00 -11.94 -8.12
CA VAL A 627 0.28 -11.31 -9.42
C VAL A 627 1.23 -10.14 -9.17
N MET A 628 2.45 -10.24 -9.68
CA MET A 628 3.51 -9.26 -9.51
C MET A 628 3.62 -8.37 -10.76
N VAL A 629 3.73 -7.05 -10.55
CA VAL A 629 3.79 -6.03 -11.61
C VAL A 629 4.85 -4.96 -11.28
N ARG A 630 5.13 -4.05 -12.22
CA ARG A 630 5.98 -2.87 -11.95
C ARG A 630 5.27 -1.86 -11.03
N PRO A 631 6.01 -1.05 -10.25
CA PRO A 631 5.43 0.01 -9.42
C PRO A 631 4.63 1.08 -10.16
N ASP A 632 4.95 1.32 -11.44
CA ASP A 632 4.26 2.27 -12.31
C ASP A 632 2.94 1.72 -12.87
N THR A 633 2.74 0.41 -12.80
CA THR A 633 1.55 -0.27 -13.28
C THR A 633 0.42 -0.04 -12.28
N ASN A 634 -0.74 0.40 -12.78
CA ASN A 634 -1.89 0.63 -11.92
C ASN A 634 -2.47 -0.71 -11.41
N ILE A 635 -2.14 -1.07 -10.17
CA ILE A 635 -2.60 -2.31 -9.55
C ILE A 635 -4.13 -2.44 -9.48
N PHE A 636 -4.86 -1.31 -9.42
CA PHE A 636 -6.32 -1.31 -9.32
C PHE A 636 -6.98 -1.72 -10.63
N THR A 637 -6.36 -1.43 -11.77
CA THR A 637 -6.87 -1.91 -13.07
C THR A 637 -6.56 -3.38 -13.29
N VAL A 638 -5.43 -3.88 -12.79
CA VAL A 638 -5.09 -5.30 -12.80
C VAL A 638 -6.08 -6.09 -11.94
N TYR A 639 -6.26 -5.71 -10.67
CA TYR A 639 -7.25 -6.36 -9.82
C TYR A 639 -8.67 -6.15 -10.34
N GLY A 640 -9.01 -4.96 -10.86
CA GLY A 640 -10.32 -4.67 -11.43
C GLY A 640 -10.65 -5.55 -12.64
N LEU A 641 -9.68 -5.82 -13.51
CA LEU A 641 -9.82 -6.77 -14.61
C LEU A 641 -10.08 -8.19 -14.07
N LEU A 642 -9.25 -8.65 -13.13
CA LEU A 642 -9.37 -9.99 -12.55
C LEU A 642 -10.69 -10.17 -11.79
N ASP A 643 -11.16 -9.13 -11.08
CA ASP A 643 -12.40 -9.16 -10.31
C ASP A 643 -13.63 -9.23 -11.22
N LYS A 644 -13.66 -8.47 -12.31
CA LYS A 644 -14.74 -8.58 -13.31
C LYS A 644 -14.68 -9.86 -14.12
N ALA A 645 -13.47 -10.38 -14.38
CA ALA A 645 -13.31 -11.65 -15.05
C ALA A 645 -13.81 -12.81 -14.19
N GLN A 646 -13.47 -12.86 -12.90
CA GLN A 646 -13.85 -13.97 -12.03
C GLN A 646 -15.35 -13.99 -11.71
N ASP A 647 -16.06 -12.85 -11.76
CA ASP A 647 -17.53 -12.83 -11.68
C ASP A 647 -18.17 -13.65 -12.82
N LEU A 648 -17.46 -13.86 -13.93
CA LEU A 648 -17.90 -14.65 -15.08
C LEU A 648 -17.24 -16.02 -15.14
N PHE A 649 -15.94 -16.11 -14.84
CA PHE A 649 -15.09 -17.25 -15.15
C PHE A 649 -14.41 -17.87 -13.93
N GLY A 650 -14.71 -17.40 -12.71
CA GLY A 650 -14.06 -17.85 -11.48
C GLY A 650 -14.63 -19.16 -10.94
N ASP A 651 -15.95 -19.37 -11.03
CA ASP A 651 -16.58 -20.64 -10.61
C ASP A 651 -16.28 -21.74 -11.63
N ASP A 652 -15.71 -22.86 -11.20
CA ASP A 652 -15.39 -24.00 -12.06
C ASP A 652 -16.62 -24.66 -12.70
N HIS A 653 -17.83 -24.35 -12.24
CA HIS A 653 -19.10 -24.81 -12.81
C HIS A 653 -19.79 -23.74 -13.66
N ASN A 654 -19.13 -22.61 -13.94
CA ASN A 654 -19.69 -21.56 -14.78
C ASN A 654 -20.00 -22.06 -16.19
N LYS A 655 -20.98 -21.42 -16.84
CA LYS A 655 -21.43 -21.75 -18.21
C LYS A 655 -20.90 -20.79 -19.26
N ASN A 656 -19.93 -19.95 -18.91
CA ASN A 656 -19.47 -18.84 -19.72
C ASN A 656 -18.30 -19.22 -20.66
N GLY A 657 -17.93 -20.50 -20.70
CA GLY A 657 -17.03 -21.06 -21.73
C GLY A 657 -15.54 -20.86 -21.45
N PHE A 658 -15.17 -20.45 -20.23
CA PHE A 658 -13.78 -20.40 -19.76
C PHE A 658 -13.75 -20.51 -18.23
N LYS A 659 -12.68 -21.07 -17.67
CA LYS A 659 -12.48 -21.22 -16.22
C LYS A 659 -11.08 -20.74 -15.85
N MET A 660 -11.00 -19.71 -15.02
CA MET A 660 -9.73 -19.08 -14.67
C MET A 660 -8.87 -19.99 -13.78
N PHE A 661 -9.52 -20.65 -12.83
CA PHE A 661 -8.86 -21.43 -11.78
C PHE A 661 -8.97 -22.95 -12.01
N ASP A 662 -9.15 -23.37 -13.26
CA ASP A 662 -9.16 -24.79 -13.65
C ASP A 662 -8.25 -25.01 -14.86
N SER A 663 -7.47 -26.09 -14.81
CA SER A 663 -6.53 -26.47 -15.86
C SER A 663 -6.92 -27.75 -16.58
N SER A 664 -8.09 -28.35 -16.30
CA SER A 664 -8.47 -29.68 -16.80
C SER A 664 -8.55 -29.79 -18.34
N ASN A 665 -8.76 -28.67 -19.03
CA ASN A 665 -8.83 -28.62 -20.50
C ASN A 665 -7.45 -28.60 -21.18
N TYR A 666 -6.37 -28.52 -20.40
CA TYR A 666 -5.02 -28.35 -20.89
C TYR A 666 -4.15 -29.51 -20.40
N HIS A 667 -3.03 -29.74 -21.08
CA HIS A 667 -2.05 -30.75 -20.67
C HIS A 667 -1.13 -30.25 -19.56
N GLY A 668 -1.71 -29.89 -18.40
CA GLY A 668 -1.01 -29.38 -17.23
C GLY A 668 -1.94 -29.12 -16.05
N GLN A 669 -1.36 -28.68 -14.93
CA GLN A 669 -2.05 -28.29 -13.70
C GLN A 669 -1.49 -26.95 -13.23
N ASP A 670 -2.26 -26.21 -12.45
CA ASP A 670 -1.85 -24.93 -11.86
C ASP A 670 -1.33 -23.93 -12.91
N LEU A 671 -2.01 -23.87 -14.08
CA LEU A 671 -1.61 -23.03 -15.19
C LEU A 671 -2.11 -21.59 -14.99
N LEU A 672 -1.21 -20.60 -15.03
CA LEU A 672 -1.43 -19.17 -14.71
C LEU A 672 -1.77 -18.86 -13.25
N PHE A 673 -2.66 -19.67 -12.66
CA PHE A 673 -3.07 -19.63 -11.27
C PHE A 673 -3.13 -21.06 -10.73
N LYS A 674 -3.01 -21.21 -9.42
CA LYS A 674 -3.30 -22.49 -8.76
C LYS A 674 -4.74 -22.92 -9.04
N ASP A 675 -4.94 -24.21 -9.32
CA ASP A 675 -6.28 -24.76 -9.55
C ASP A 675 -7.10 -24.77 -8.25
N ALA A 676 -6.44 -24.65 -7.09
CA ALA A 676 -7.09 -24.52 -5.79
C ALA A 676 -7.62 -23.09 -5.49
N THR A 677 -7.39 -22.13 -6.39
CA THR A 677 -7.82 -20.74 -6.20
C THR A 677 -9.34 -20.66 -6.27
N ILE A 678 -9.99 -20.17 -5.20
CA ILE A 678 -11.43 -19.88 -5.23
C ILE A 678 -11.70 -18.50 -5.81
N ARG A 679 -10.83 -17.54 -5.50
CA ARG A 679 -10.99 -16.15 -5.92
C ARG A 679 -9.66 -15.41 -5.95
N ALA A 680 -9.53 -14.46 -6.87
CA ALA A 680 -8.53 -13.41 -6.79
C ALA A 680 -8.97 -12.33 -5.79
N VAL A 681 -8.07 -11.92 -4.92
CA VAL A 681 -8.29 -10.90 -3.87
C VAL A 681 -7.41 -9.68 -4.08
N PRO A 682 -7.86 -8.49 -3.64
CA PRO A 682 -7.05 -7.28 -3.67
C PRO A 682 -5.93 -7.39 -2.62
N VAL A 683 -4.83 -6.70 -2.86
CA VAL A 683 -3.70 -6.65 -1.90
C VAL A 683 -4.04 -5.84 -0.64
N GLY A 684 -5.04 -4.95 -0.71
CA GLY A 684 -5.40 -4.03 0.38
C GLY A 684 -4.19 -3.21 0.81
N GLU A 685 -3.91 -3.17 2.12
CA GLU A 685 -2.76 -2.45 2.67
C GLU A 685 -1.40 -3.16 2.41
N LYS A 686 -1.41 -4.43 1.98
CA LYS A 686 -0.19 -5.25 1.73
C LYS A 686 0.42 -4.99 0.35
N THR A 687 0.69 -3.72 0.05
CA THR A 687 1.11 -3.27 -1.29
C THR A 687 2.59 -3.50 -1.61
N THR A 688 3.39 -4.01 -0.67
CA THR A 688 4.79 -4.35 -0.87
C THR A 688 5.01 -5.86 -0.76
N TYR A 689 6.08 -6.39 -1.36
CA TYR A 689 6.40 -7.81 -1.24
C TYR A 689 6.61 -8.24 0.22
N ARG A 690 7.18 -7.37 1.08
CA ARG A 690 7.39 -7.70 2.50
C ARG A 690 6.07 -7.79 3.26
N ASP A 691 5.17 -6.84 3.02
CA ASP A 691 3.85 -6.83 3.68
C ASP A 691 2.98 -7.98 3.20
N TRP A 692 3.08 -8.35 1.92
CA TRP A 692 2.38 -9.50 1.35
C TRP A 692 2.86 -10.83 1.93
N LEU A 693 4.17 -11.06 1.90
CA LEU A 693 4.79 -12.28 2.43
C LEU A 693 4.69 -12.38 3.96
N GLY A 694 4.64 -11.24 4.64
CA GLY A 694 4.66 -11.15 6.09
C GLY A 694 6.10 -11.17 6.65
N PRO A 695 6.35 -10.40 7.74
CA PRO A 695 7.70 -10.21 8.26
C PRO A 695 8.36 -11.53 8.70
N ALA A 696 7.61 -12.41 9.38
CA ALA A 696 8.14 -13.68 9.88
C ALA A 696 8.61 -14.63 8.77
N TYR A 697 7.88 -14.70 7.65
CA TYR A 697 8.30 -15.48 6.48
C TYR A 697 9.54 -14.89 5.84
N VAL A 698 9.56 -13.57 5.65
CA VAL A 698 10.70 -12.85 5.05
C VAL A 698 11.96 -13.00 5.89
N GLU A 699 11.85 -12.88 7.21
CA GLU A 699 12.94 -13.06 8.16
C GLU A 699 13.53 -14.48 8.08
N ALA A 700 12.67 -15.50 8.05
CA ALA A 700 13.12 -16.87 7.92
C ALA A 700 13.82 -17.11 6.56
N LEU A 701 13.24 -16.59 5.48
CA LEU A 701 13.85 -16.68 4.15
C LEU A 701 15.19 -15.92 4.10
N GLU A 702 15.32 -14.76 4.75
CA GLU A 702 16.57 -14.00 4.83
C GLU A 702 17.65 -14.74 5.63
N GLY A 703 17.28 -15.39 6.73
CA GLY A 703 18.19 -16.28 7.46
C GLY A 703 18.63 -17.50 6.63
N MET A 704 17.77 -17.98 5.73
CA MET A 704 18.14 -18.99 4.75
C MET A 704 18.98 -18.44 3.59
N LEU A 705 18.76 -17.20 3.14
CA LEU A 705 19.48 -16.62 2.00
C LEU A 705 20.82 -15.99 2.37
N SER A 706 21.05 -15.59 3.63
CA SER A 706 22.37 -15.20 4.12
C SER A 706 23.42 -16.32 4.00
N GLN A 707 22.97 -17.53 3.63
CA GLN A 707 23.76 -18.70 3.28
C GLN A 707 24.38 -18.62 1.87
N GLN A 708 23.97 -17.67 1.02
CA GLN A 708 24.60 -17.44 -0.29
C GLN A 708 25.90 -16.63 -0.11
N CYS A 709 26.93 -17.30 0.40
CA CYS A 709 28.30 -16.82 0.39
C CYS A 709 28.67 -16.39 -1.05
N SER A 710 28.86 -15.09 -1.28
CA SER A 710 29.50 -14.62 -2.51
C SER A 710 30.87 -15.27 -2.59
N ALA A 711 31.12 -16.09 -3.62
CA ALA A 711 32.45 -16.58 -3.89
C ALA A 711 33.36 -15.36 -4.09
N ALA A 712 34.26 -15.11 -3.15
CA ALA A 712 35.37 -14.20 -3.37
C ALA A 712 36.16 -14.72 -4.58
N PRO A 713 36.54 -13.88 -5.55
CA PRO A 713 37.37 -14.35 -6.66
C PRO A 713 38.66 -14.91 -6.09
N ALA A 714 39.02 -16.12 -6.53
CA ALA A 714 40.26 -16.78 -6.17
C ALA A 714 41.43 -15.80 -6.34
N PRO A 715 42.38 -15.72 -5.39
CA PRO A 715 43.54 -14.87 -5.55
C PRO A 715 44.30 -15.35 -6.80
N THR A 716 44.40 -14.48 -7.80
CA THR A 716 45.29 -14.68 -8.93
C THR A 716 46.71 -14.88 -8.40
N PRO A 717 47.49 -15.84 -8.93
CA PRO A 717 48.87 -16.00 -8.51
C PRO A 717 49.64 -14.77 -8.99
N GLY A 718 49.94 -13.87 -8.06
CA GLY A 718 50.71 -12.67 -8.31
C GLY A 718 52.10 -13.03 -8.81
N LEU A 719 52.46 -12.47 -9.97
CA LEU A 719 53.81 -12.47 -10.49
C LEU A 719 54.79 -11.93 -9.43
N SER A 720 55.81 -12.72 -9.15
CA SER A 720 56.99 -12.36 -8.39
C SER A 720 57.66 -11.10 -8.97
N LEU A 721 57.69 -10.02 -8.19
CA LEU A 721 58.62 -8.91 -8.39
C LEU A 721 59.59 -8.88 -7.20
N LEU A 722 60.82 -9.27 -7.51
CA LEU A 722 62.01 -9.17 -6.68
C LEU A 722 62.32 -7.71 -6.35
N LEU A 723 62.41 -7.39 -5.06
CA LEU A 723 63.11 -6.21 -4.54
C LEU A 723 64.53 -6.61 -4.15
N PRO A 724 65.58 -5.84 -4.49
CA PRO A 724 66.80 -5.86 -3.72
C PRO A 724 66.78 -4.74 -2.68
N ALA A 725 67.08 -5.14 -1.44
CA ALA A 725 67.41 -4.26 -0.35
C ALA A 725 68.78 -3.59 -0.58
N LEU A 726 68.89 -2.29 -0.33
CA LEU A 726 70.12 -1.70 0.20
C LEU A 726 69.82 -0.32 0.81
N LEU A 727 69.86 -0.25 2.13
CA LEU A 727 69.97 0.97 2.92
C LEU A 727 71.31 0.86 3.64
N LEU A 728 72.27 1.73 3.32
CA LEU A 728 73.30 2.25 4.23
C LEU A 728 74.24 3.23 3.52
N LEU A 729 74.44 4.36 4.21
CA LEU A 729 75.66 5.17 4.29
C LEU A 729 75.88 6.36 3.30
N LEU A 730 75.91 7.55 3.95
CA LEU A 730 76.79 8.71 3.75
C LEU A 730 76.28 9.93 2.96
N GLY A 731 76.23 11.07 3.69
CA GLY A 731 76.74 12.36 3.21
C GLY A 731 75.73 13.44 2.76
N LEU A 732 75.41 14.37 3.67
CA LEU A 732 75.53 15.86 3.59
C LEU A 732 75.56 16.61 2.22
N PRO A 733 75.23 17.92 2.18
CA PRO A 733 74.15 18.51 1.40
C PRO A 733 74.60 19.53 0.33
N ALA A 734 73.70 19.93 -0.59
CA ALA A 734 73.64 21.23 -1.30
C ALA A 734 72.70 21.07 -2.51
N ALA A 735 71.56 21.77 -2.57
CA ALA A 735 71.38 23.14 -3.06
C ALA A 735 71.09 23.22 -4.58
N LEU A 736 70.12 24.10 -4.89
CA LEU A 736 69.92 24.87 -6.13
C LEU A 736 68.96 24.34 -7.22
N LEU A 737 67.93 25.17 -7.45
CA LEU A 737 67.45 25.72 -8.74
C LEU A 737 66.89 24.72 -9.78
N GLN A 738 65.57 24.67 -9.93
CA GLN A 738 64.76 25.45 -10.91
C GLN A 738 64.39 24.63 -12.18
N PRO A 739 63.36 25.06 -12.95
CA PRO A 739 62.41 24.17 -13.61
C PRO A 739 62.44 24.26 -15.15
N ALA A 740 61.67 23.39 -15.80
CA ALA A 740 61.12 23.41 -17.17
C ALA A 740 61.04 21.94 -17.63
N LEU A 741 59.96 21.39 -18.19
CA LEU A 741 58.80 21.92 -18.93
C LEU A 741 57.62 20.97 -18.72
#